data_AF-A0A2T7PUZ9-F1
#
_entry.id   AF-A0A2T7PUZ9-F1
#
_cell.length_a   1.000
_cell.length_b   1.000
_cell.length_c   1.000
_cell.angle_alpha   90.00
_cell.angle_beta   90.00
_cell.angle_gamma   90.00
#
_symmetry.space_group_name_H-M   'P 1'
#
loop_
_entity.id
_entity.type
_entity.pdbx_description
1 polymer ?
#
loop_
_entity_poly.entity_id
_entity_poly.type
_entity_poly.pdbx_seq_one_letter_code
_entity_poly.pdbx_strand_id
1 'polypeptide(L)'
;MDFETVSDYLAIELGVATSSPLRTERVYSYNVDRNSLSVSGISAGAAMASQFHVAHSSLVMGAGLVAGLPYTCSGGSVATATTTCMVTPASISVSSLISTTTSSANLGNIDNTSNMRNDRIWIFAGTLDSVVKPAASEKVKEYYQNYVTQSNIKTVFNIAAEHSMPTANYGGRCDALNSVNYINNCNYDAAFELLNHIYGGNLNAGTEAVGSLLQFDQSAFFYYAAPSYYSMDTVGYVYVPSGCANKQRVCKLHVAFHGCQMGRIRIGEDYVRHAGYNEVAEANNIIILYPQAVTSLMNPNGCFDWWAYTNSSYDSYNVDPKSLSVSGISSGAAMATQFHVAHSSVVMGVGLVAGVPFMCSGGNLVTATGVCMELPSTILVSALEAVTASGALVGNIDSTSNMRNDRVWIYAGTHDSVVKPAAGEKIRDYYAHYVNQNNIKTVFNIASEHCMPTANYGGRCDALNSDNYLNNCNYDAAFELLNHIYGGNLKHGTAAHGSLIKFDQSDFFYFSSPSVYSMDDVGYVYIPSGCASKHSACKLHVAFHGCKMGQTRIGDAYVRHAGYNEVGEANNIIILYPQVTASLTNPNGCWDWWGYTGLLFGFIRRVYAILFLQILVTGFMIALFLYVDAVKVYSVNNPWMYIVGLLVTFIILIILACCPNVRRSYPINLILLTVFTVCEGFLLGTISSHYEKDEVLLAVGITAVVALALTVFAFQTKWDFTMMGGMLFVFVIILICFGFLCLIFQNRILSMVYASIGALIFSAYLVFDTQLMIGGKHKYSLSPEEYIFAALNLYLDIINIFIYILQHPPERRKSCQLLKLWTKFTRVWGARKFTHWYFVQRLSASELALSELRAQKKTILEEVMEKETYKKAKEILEKYDPARFKQLEAEFDESPVVKPLEKEKPSEVPAQLQERGTYLRQRVRVQPATPRMPLIRSSTPARPSFNPSHTPRSAMGTPAFRPASGPQFMMQAGYSSPPGPPMPRTVLPQKRGAVDKLIDFMVGDGPQNRYALICQQCHSHNGMALPEEFEYLSFRCCYCYYLNTSKKMRPLPPKLVNLQGASSLKPSAESGKVCLHFQKLKSVHLTSKINPRKILVNEVKEEASDEDEESSEETGEVEPADDTPESKVQDVPMQNQIEDIQLSDRKNTALETTSPQDGVETEEKK
;
A
#
# COMPACT_ATOMS: atom_id res chain seq x y z
N MET A 1 20.39 13.21 -22.88
CA MET A 1 21.71 12.53 -23.01
C MET A 1 21.60 11.33 -22.12
N ASP A 2 21.38 10.19 -22.76
CA ASP A 2 20.45 9.20 -22.25
C ASP A 2 21.20 7.90 -21.95
N PHE A 3 20.82 7.23 -20.86
CA PHE A 3 21.61 6.13 -20.27
C PHE A 3 21.59 4.82 -21.07
N GLU A 4 20.82 4.74 -22.16
CA GLU A 4 20.57 3.50 -22.90
C GLU A 4 21.78 3.01 -23.73
N THR A 5 22.65 3.93 -24.17
CA THR A 5 23.73 3.64 -25.14
C THR A 5 24.88 2.76 -24.61
N VAL A 6 24.95 2.52 -23.30
CA VAL A 6 26.01 1.69 -22.69
C VAL A 6 25.67 0.20 -22.74
N SER A 7 24.38 -0.17 -22.78
CA SER A 7 23.98 -1.59 -22.71
C SER A 7 24.22 -2.36 -24.01
N ASP A 8 24.17 -1.69 -25.17
CA ASP A 8 24.28 -2.34 -26.49
C ASP A 8 25.70 -2.84 -26.78
N TYR A 9 26.74 -2.21 -26.22
CA TYR A 9 28.13 -2.58 -26.48
C TYR A 9 28.54 -3.91 -25.83
N LEU A 10 27.94 -4.29 -24.70
CA LEU A 10 28.34 -5.49 -23.96
C LEU A 10 27.77 -6.80 -24.54
N ALA A 11 26.75 -6.71 -25.41
CA ALA A 11 26.10 -7.88 -26.00
C ALA A 11 26.91 -8.54 -27.13
N ILE A 12 27.91 -7.84 -27.70
CA ILE A 12 28.56 -8.22 -28.96
C ILE A 12 29.68 -9.27 -28.76
N GLU A 13 30.34 -9.33 -27.60
CA GLU A 13 31.50 -10.23 -27.41
C GLU A 13 31.16 -11.68 -27.01
N LEU A 14 29.94 -11.96 -26.52
CA LEU A 14 29.65 -13.26 -25.87
C LEU A 14 28.94 -14.32 -26.74
N GLY A 15 28.54 -13.98 -27.97
CA GLY A 15 28.16 -14.97 -29.01
C GLY A 15 26.96 -15.89 -28.70
N VAL A 16 26.16 -15.61 -27.66
CA VAL A 16 24.99 -16.42 -27.30
C VAL A 16 23.82 -16.11 -28.23
N ALA A 17 23.43 -17.07 -29.06
CA ALA A 17 22.24 -16.98 -29.90
C ALA A 17 20.96 -17.09 -29.04
N THR A 18 20.50 -15.97 -28.50
CA THR A 18 19.16 -15.84 -27.91
C THR A 18 18.13 -15.50 -28.98
N SER A 19 16.93 -16.07 -28.86
CA SER A 19 15.78 -15.63 -29.66
C SER A 19 15.42 -14.20 -29.30
N SER A 20 15.38 -13.30 -30.28
CA SER A 20 15.18 -11.86 -30.06
C SER A 20 13.94 -11.56 -29.21
N PRO A 21 14.05 -10.85 -28.07
CA PRO A 21 12.88 -10.31 -27.41
C PRO A 21 12.23 -9.27 -28.31
N LEU A 22 10.91 -9.37 -28.52
CA LEU A 22 10.16 -8.40 -29.31
C LEU A 22 10.18 -7.03 -28.61
N ARG A 23 10.38 -5.98 -29.41
CA ARG A 23 10.64 -4.62 -28.93
C ARG A 23 9.33 -3.95 -28.52
N THR A 24 9.18 -3.62 -27.24
CA THR A 24 8.02 -2.85 -26.75
C THR A 24 8.19 -1.37 -27.10
N GLU A 25 7.87 -1.00 -28.35
CA GLU A 25 7.95 0.39 -28.80
C GLU A 25 6.72 1.20 -28.33
N ARG A 26 6.90 2.52 -28.12
CA ARG A 26 5.77 3.43 -27.84
C ARG A 26 4.87 3.48 -29.06
N VAL A 27 3.55 3.57 -28.86
CA VAL A 27 2.57 3.77 -29.95
C VAL A 27 3.01 4.96 -30.81
N TYR A 28 3.40 4.68 -32.05
CA TYR A 28 3.73 5.74 -32.98
C TYR A 28 2.49 6.51 -33.42
N SER A 29 2.61 7.82 -33.56
CA SER A 29 1.63 8.60 -34.32
C SER A 29 1.69 8.23 -35.81
N TYR A 30 0.52 7.94 -36.38
CA TYR A 30 0.27 7.73 -37.80
C TYR A 30 -0.66 8.83 -38.31
N ASN A 31 -0.57 9.16 -39.61
CA ASN A 31 -1.49 10.09 -40.24
C ASN A 31 -2.81 9.39 -40.54
N VAL A 32 -3.77 9.49 -39.60
CA VAL A 32 -5.09 8.85 -39.66
C VAL A 32 -6.16 9.90 -39.92
N ASP A 33 -7.08 9.63 -40.85
CA ASP A 33 -8.29 10.41 -41.01
C ASP A 33 -9.19 10.23 -39.78
N ARG A 34 -9.38 11.32 -39.02
CA ARG A 34 -10.19 11.32 -37.79
C ARG A 34 -11.66 10.98 -38.04
N ASN A 35 -12.17 11.25 -39.24
CA ASN A 35 -13.55 10.98 -39.62
C ASN A 35 -13.75 9.54 -40.14
N SER A 36 -12.70 8.73 -40.11
CA SER A 36 -12.70 7.34 -40.62
C SER A 36 -12.78 6.27 -39.53
N LEU A 37 -12.84 6.65 -38.26
CA LEU A 37 -12.86 5.71 -37.15
C LEU A 37 -14.14 4.88 -37.18
N SER A 38 -13.99 3.56 -37.19
CA SER A 38 -15.09 2.63 -36.98
C SER A 38 -14.71 1.53 -36.00
N VAL A 39 -15.71 0.81 -35.48
CA VAL A 39 -15.50 -0.24 -34.48
C VAL A 39 -16.18 -1.55 -34.88
N SER A 40 -15.66 -2.67 -34.39
CA SER A 40 -16.37 -3.94 -34.43
C SER A 40 -15.95 -4.84 -33.26
N GLY A 41 -16.67 -5.94 -33.10
CA GLY A 41 -16.22 -7.02 -32.26
C GLY A 41 -17.14 -8.22 -32.29
N ILE A 42 -16.82 -9.20 -31.44
CA ILE A 42 -17.61 -10.40 -31.21
C ILE A 42 -18.01 -10.53 -29.74
N SER A 43 -19.24 -11.00 -29.46
CA SER A 43 -19.69 -11.33 -28.10
C SER A 43 -19.60 -10.12 -27.16
N ALA A 44 -18.94 -10.22 -26.00
CA ALA A 44 -18.62 -9.07 -25.16
C ALA A 44 -17.82 -7.95 -25.86
N GLY A 45 -17.01 -8.28 -26.88
CA GLY A 45 -16.36 -7.31 -27.75
C GLY A 45 -17.34 -6.59 -28.68
N ALA A 46 -18.41 -7.27 -29.14
CA ALA A 46 -19.50 -6.62 -29.87
C ALA A 46 -20.34 -5.72 -28.94
N ALA A 47 -20.56 -6.12 -27.69
CA ALA A 47 -21.19 -5.26 -26.68
C ALA A 47 -20.32 -4.02 -26.37
N MET A 48 -19.00 -4.17 -26.27
CA MET A 48 -18.08 -3.03 -26.17
C MET A 48 -18.10 -2.15 -27.42
N ALA A 49 -18.14 -2.74 -28.62
CA ALA A 49 -18.27 -1.98 -29.86
C ALA A 49 -19.58 -1.17 -29.93
N SER A 50 -20.72 -1.71 -29.47
CA SER A 50 -21.98 -0.97 -29.42
C SER A 50 -21.94 0.14 -28.37
N GLN A 51 -21.31 -0.09 -27.20
CA GLN A 51 -21.05 0.95 -26.20
C GLN A 51 -20.16 2.07 -26.71
N PHE A 52 -19.02 1.75 -27.31
CA PHE A 52 -18.07 2.74 -27.82
C PHE A 52 -18.68 3.57 -28.96
N HIS A 53 -19.43 2.94 -29.86
CA HIS A 53 -20.16 3.61 -30.93
C HIS A 53 -21.25 4.56 -30.41
N VAL A 54 -22.09 4.13 -29.47
CA VAL A 54 -23.15 4.99 -28.91
C VAL A 54 -22.57 6.12 -28.07
N ALA A 55 -21.56 5.83 -27.24
CA ALA A 55 -20.93 6.81 -26.35
C ALA A 55 -20.14 7.89 -27.10
N HIS A 56 -19.47 7.53 -28.20
CA HIS A 56 -18.58 8.39 -28.98
C HIS A 56 -19.04 8.57 -30.44
N SER A 57 -20.35 8.66 -30.65
CA SER A 57 -20.97 8.78 -31.99
C SER A 57 -20.58 10.05 -32.76
N SER A 58 -19.96 11.05 -32.14
CA SER A 58 -19.37 12.20 -32.85
C SER A 58 -18.03 11.85 -33.54
N LEU A 59 -17.40 10.75 -33.14
CA LEU A 59 -16.08 10.29 -33.61
C LEU A 59 -16.15 9.00 -34.43
N VAL A 60 -17.13 8.12 -34.16
CA VAL A 60 -17.22 6.77 -34.74
C VAL A 60 -18.28 6.73 -35.84
N MET A 61 -17.91 6.39 -37.08
CA MET A 61 -18.78 6.44 -38.27
C MET A 61 -19.64 5.18 -38.54
N GLY A 62 -19.65 4.21 -37.62
CA GLY A 62 -20.31 2.92 -37.80
C GLY A 62 -19.72 1.77 -37.00
N ALA A 63 -20.50 0.68 -36.89
CA ALA A 63 -20.20 -0.47 -36.03
C ALA A 63 -20.51 -1.84 -36.68
N GLY A 64 -19.65 -2.82 -36.44
CA GLY A 64 -19.84 -4.24 -36.82
C GLY A 64 -20.02 -5.14 -35.60
N LEU A 65 -21.13 -5.87 -35.52
CA LEU A 65 -21.59 -6.51 -34.29
C LEU A 65 -21.85 -8.02 -34.52
N VAL A 66 -20.86 -8.86 -34.21
CA VAL A 66 -20.97 -10.34 -34.30
C VAL A 66 -21.46 -10.91 -32.98
N ALA A 67 -22.63 -11.55 -32.97
CA ALA A 67 -23.26 -12.09 -31.75
C ALA A 67 -23.32 -11.05 -30.62
N GLY A 68 -23.73 -9.83 -30.98
CA GLY A 68 -23.70 -8.65 -30.12
C GLY A 68 -24.98 -8.43 -29.30
N LEU A 69 -24.90 -7.44 -28.40
CA LEU A 69 -25.96 -7.09 -27.46
C LEU A 69 -26.27 -5.58 -27.50
N PRO A 70 -27.52 -5.16 -27.21
CA PRO A 70 -27.90 -3.75 -27.20
C PRO A 70 -27.11 -2.94 -26.16
N TYR A 71 -26.91 -1.65 -26.45
CA TYR A 71 -26.34 -0.70 -25.50
C TYR A 71 -27.09 -0.71 -24.16
N THR A 72 -26.38 -0.69 -23.04
CA THR A 72 -26.90 -0.76 -21.66
C THR A 72 -27.76 -1.99 -21.31
N CYS A 73 -27.83 -3.04 -22.15
CA CYS A 73 -28.71 -4.20 -21.92
C CYS A 73 -28.59 -4.82 -20.51
N SER A 74 -27.38 -4.90 -19.97
CA SER A 74 -27.10 -5.48 -18.64
C SER A 74 -27.64 -4.64 -17.47
N GLY A 75 -27.89 -3.34 -17.66
CA GLY A 75 -28.21 -2.41 -16.57
C GLY A 75 -27.17 -2.39 -15.45
N GLY A 76 -25.90 -2.72 -15.73
CA GLY A 76 -24.85 -2.86 -14.72
C GLY A 76 -24.95 -4.12 -13.84
N SER A 77 -25.68 -5.15 -14.30
CA SER A 77 -25.89 -6.39 -13.56
C SER A 77 -25.38 -7.61 -14.33
N VAL A 78 -24.45 -8.35 -13.74
CA VAL A 78 -23.96 -9.64 -14.27
C VAL A 78 -25.08 -10.69 -14.37
N ALA A 79 -26.10 -10.60 -13.51
CA ALA A 79 -27.26 -11.48 -13.56
C ALA A 79 -28.15 -11.17 -14.77
N THR A 80 -28.46 -9.89 -15.02
CA THR A 80 -29.20 -9.44 -16.22
C THR A 80 -28.44 -9.74 -17.50
N ALA A 81 -27.12 -9.52 -17.49
CA ALA A 81 -26.22 -9.88 -18.59
C ALA A 81 -26.32 -11.37 -18.95
N THR A 82 -26.09 -12.26 -17.98
CA THR A 82 -26.03 -13.71 -18.20
C THR A 82 -27.40 -14.39 -18.35
N THR A 83 -28.50 -13.70 -18.03
CA THR A 83 -29.88 -14.23 -18.20
C THR A 83 -30.64 -13.47 -19.29
N THR A 84 -31.19 -12.29 -18.96
CA THR A 84 -32.01 -11.45 -19.85
C THR A 84 -31.34 -11.17 -21.19
N CYS A 85 -30.07 -10.76 -21.21
CA CYS A 85 -29.41 -10.36 -22.46
C CYS A 85 -28.97 -11.55 -23.32
N MET A 86 -28.37 -12.58 -22.70
CA MET A 86 -27.76 -13.70 -23.43
C MET A 86 -28.71 -14.87 -23.70
N VAL A 87 -29.59 -15.21 -22.74
CA VAL A 87 -30.36 -16.47 -22.73
C VAL A 87 -31.86 -16.25 -22.98
N THR A 88 -32.45 -15.18 -22.44
CA THR A 88 -33.88 -14.86 -22.55
C THR A 88 -34.15 -13.49 -23.21
N PRO A 89 -33.61 -13.21 -24.42
CA PRO A 89 -33.68 -11.88 -25.05
C PRO A 89 -35.08 -11.37 -25.40
N ALA A 90 -36.10 -12.23 -25.37
CA ALA A 90 -37.50 -11.81 -25.45
C ALA A 90 -37.90 -10.83 -24.32
N SER A 91 -37.20 -10.89 -23.18
CA SER A 91 -37.39 -9.98 -22.03
C SER A 91 -36.64 -8.65 -22.15
N ILE A 92 -35.89 -8.39 -23.24
CA ILE A 92 -35.19 -7.12 -23.46
C ILE A 92 -36.20 -6.05 -23.91
N SER A 93 -36.50 -5.11 -23.02
CA SER A 93 -37.31 -3.92 -23.31
C SER A 93 -36.46 -2.86 -24.02
N VAL A 94 -36.46 -2.87 -25.35
CA VAL A 94 -35.71 -1.89 -26.17
C VAL A 94 -36.20 -0.46 -25.93
N SER A 95 -37.49 -0.25 -25.66
CA SER A 95 -38.03 1.06 -25.27
C SER A 95 -37.44 1.58 -23.96
N SER A 96 -37.14 0.69 -23.00
CA SER A 96 -36.43 1.05 -21.78
C SER A 96 -34.98 1.46 -22.08
N LEU A 97 -34.27 0.71 -22.94
CA LEU A 97 -32.90 1.04 -23.34
C LEU A 97 -32.83 2.36 -24.12
N ILE A 98 -33.81 2.64 -24.97
CA ILE A 98 -33.97 3.93 -25.66
C ILE A 98 -34.14 5.06 -24.64
N SER A 99 -35.01 4.87 -23.63
CA SER A 99 -35.21 5.86 -22.57
C SER A 99 -33.93 6.12 -21.77
N THR A 100 -33.17 5.08 -21.43
CA THR A 100 -31.84 5.22 -20.79
C THR A 100 -30.88 5.98 -21.69
N THR A 101 -30.77 5.60 -22.96
CA THR A 101 -29.87 6.23 -23.95
C THR A 101 -30.20 7.72 -24.14
N THR A 102 -31.47 8.05 -24.31
CA THR A 102 -31.92 9.45 -24.44
C THR A 102 -31.69 10.24 -23.15
N SER A 103 -31.88 9.63 -21.97
CA SER A 103 -31.52 10.26 -20.70
C SER A 103 -30.01 10.56 -20.62
N SER A 104 -29.15 9.57 -20.91
CA SER A 104 -27.70 9.73 -20.95
C SER A 104 -27.26 10.78 -21.97
N ALA A 105 -27.87 10.85 -23.15
CA ALA A 105 -27.55 11.86 -24.17
C ALA A 105 -27.99 13.27 -23.73
N ASN A 106 -29.15 13.40 -23.08
CA ASN A 106 -29.64 14.68 -22.55
C ASN A 106 -28.80 15.20 -21.39
N LEU A 107 -28.25 14.30 -20.57
CA LEU A 107 -27.27 14.62 -19.52
C LEU A 107 -25.86 14.92 -20.09
N GLY A 108 -25.62 14.66 -21.37
CA GLY A 108 -24.28 14.74 -21.97
C GLY A 108 -23.33 13.63 -21.49
N ASN A 109 -23.88 12.54 -20.96
CA ASN A 109 -23.12 11.36 -20.53
C ASN A 109 -22.62 10.51 -21.72
N ILE A 110 -23.29 10.63 -22.87
CA ILE A 110 -22.87 10.15 -24.18
C ILE A 110 -23.04 11.25 -25.22
N ASP A 111 -22.36 11.10 -26.37
CA ASP A 111 -22.58 11.96 -27.54
C ASP A 111 -24.04 11.95 -28.02
N ASN A 112 -24.47 13.06 -28.61
CA ASN A 112 -25.86 13.24 -29.06
C ASN A 112 -26.27 12.17 -30.10
N THR A 113 -27.34 11.44 -29.83
CA THR A 113 -27.78 10.29 -30.66
C THR A 113 -28.15 10.65 -32.11
N SER A 114 -28.33 11.93 -32.44
CA SER A 114 -28.56 12.37 -33.82
C SER A 114 -27.33 12.22 -34.74
N ASN A 115 -26.12 12.13 -34.17
CA ASN A 115 -24.90 11.82 -34.92
C ASN A 115 -25.04 10.49 -35.67
N MET A 116 -25.58 9.46 -34.99
CA MET A 116 -25.74 8.09 -35.51
C MET A 116 -26.64 7.97 -36.76
N ARG A 117 -27.38 9.03 -37.13
CA ARG A 117 -28.38 8.99 -38.20
C ARG A 117 -27.85 8.50 -39.55
N ASN A 118 -26.60 8.82 -39.86
CA ASN A 118 -25.96 8.51 -41.14
C ASN A 118 -24.95 7.35 -41.06
N ASP A 119 -24.68 6.84 -39.85
CA ASP A 119 -23.71 5.76 -39.64
C ASP A 119 -24.18 4.45 -40.27
N ARG A 120 -23.26 3.50 -40.37
CA ARG A 120 -23.52 2.18 -40.98
C ARG A 120 -23.32 1.08 -39.95
N ILE A 121 -24.37 0.32 -39.72
CA ILE A 121 -24.39 -0.77 -38.74
C ILE A 121 -24.48 -2.10 -39.49
N TRP A 122 -23.57 -3.02 -39.17
CA TRP A 122 -23.59 -4.40 -39.65
C TRP A 122 -23.77 -5.34 -38.46
N ILE A 123 -24.73 -6.26 -38.53
CA ILE A 123 -25.10 -7.14 -37.41
C ILE A 123 -25.14 -8.59 -37.90
N PHE A 124 -24.46 -9.50 -37.20
CA PHE A 124 -24.44 -10.93 -37.49
C PHE A 124 -24.89 -11.75 -36.29
N ALA A 125 -25.67 -12.79 -36.55
CA ALA A 125 -25.93 -13.87 -35.61
C ALA A 125 -25.96 -15.22 -36.34
N GLY A 126 -25.23 -16.19 -35.81
CA GLY A 126 -25.27 -17.55 -36.29
C GLY A 126 -26.56 -18.24 -35.84
N THR A 127 -27.29 -18.92 -36.73
CA THR A 127 -28.58 -19.53 -36.39
C THR A 127 -28.49 -20.69 -35.39
N LEU A 128 -27.27 -21.15 -35.08
CA LEU A 128 -27.00 -22.18 -34.07
C LEU A 128 -26.40 -21.60 -32.77
N ASP A 129 -26.20 -20.27 -32.66
CA ASP A 129 -25.50 -19.64 -31.52
C ASP A 129 -26.13 -20.03 -30.18
N SER A 130 -25.39 -20.84 -29.42
CA SER A 130 -25.85 -21.38 -28.15
C SER A 130 -25.61 -20.44 -26.97
N VAL A 131 -24.78 -19.40 -27.12
CA VAL A 131 -24.27 -18.56 -26.02
C VAL A 131 -24.93 -17.18 -25.99
N VAL A 132 -25.06 -16.51 -27.14
CA VAL A 132 -25.82 -15.27 -27.32
C VAL A 132 -26.91 -15.56 -28.34
N LYS A 133 -28.14 -15.85 -27.86
CA LYS A 133 -29.21 -16.32 -28.75
C LYS A 133 -29.48 -15.31 -29.88
N PRO A 134 -29.75 -15.73 -31.13
CA PRO A 134 -29.92 -14.82 -32.27
C PRO A 134 -30.92 -13.69 -32.06
N ALA A 135 -32.01 -13.95 -31.32
CA ALA A 135 -33.00 -12.94 -30.94
C ALA A 135 -32.42 -11.77 -30.12
N ALA A 136 -31.26 -11.92 -29.48
CA ALA A 136 -30.54 -10.81 -28.84
C ALA A 136 -29.93 -9.85 -29.88
N SER A 137 -29.43 -10.37 -31.00
CA SER A 137 -28.99 -9.55 -32.15
C SER A 137 -30.17 -9.00 -32.97
N GLU A 138 -31.34 -9.63 -32.93
CA GLU A 138 -32.58 -8.99 -33.40
C GLU A 138 -32.94 -7.77 -32.52
N LYS A 139 -32.74 -7.87 -31.20
CA LYS A 139 -32.87 -6.72 -30.28
C LYS A 139 -31.82 -5.63 -30.51
N VAL A 140 -30.60 -5.97 -30.96
CA VAL A 140 -29.61 -4.99 -31.45
C VAL A 140 -30.13 -4.23 -32.67
N LYS A 141 -30.72 -4.95 -33.63
CA LYS A 141 -31.35 -4.34 -34.81
C LYS A 141 -32.49 -3.40 -34.40
N GLU A 142 -33.42 -3.87 -33.57
CA GLU A 142 -34.56 -3.10 -33.05
C GLU A 142 -34.10 -1.80 -32.35
N TYR A 143 -33.03 -1.88 -31.56
CA TYR A 143 -32.40 -0.71 -30.93
C TYR A 143 -31.87 0.28 -31.98
N TYR A 144 -31.01 -0.16 -32.90
CA TYR A 144 -30.39 0.75 -33.89
C TYR A 144 -31.39 1.34 -34.90
N GLN A 145 -32.51 0.67 -35.18
CA GLN A 145 -33.59 1.19 -36.04
C GLN A 145 -34.22 2.50 -35.51
N ASN A 146 -34.02 2.85 -34.23
CA ASN A 146 -34.52 4.09 -33.63
C ASN A 146 -33.56 5.29 -33.79
N TYR A 147 -32.30 5.04 -34.20
CA TYR A 147 -31.26 6.07 -34.30
C TYR A 147 -30.65 6.19 -35.70
N VAL A 148 -30.54 5.07 -36.43
CA VAL A 148 -29.82 4.96 -37.71
C VAL A 148 -30.80 4.83 -38.87
N THR A 149 -30.50 5.49 -40.00
CA THR A 149 -31.31 5.36 -41.21
C THR A 149 -31.39 3.90 -41.68
N GLN A 150 -32.60 3.38 -41.88
CA GLN A 150 -32.87 1.95 -42.09
C GLN A 150 -32.05 1.29 -43.22
N SER A 151 -31.74 2.02 -44.30
CA SER A 151 -30.90 1.56 -45.41
C SER A 151 -29.46 1.24 -45.04
N ASN A 152 -28.98 1.78 -43.90
CA ASN A 152 -27.61 1.65 -43.45
C ASN A 152 -27.43 0.51 -42.43
N ILE A 153 -28.51 -0.22 -42.10
CA ILE A 153 -28.48 -1.38 -41.20
C ILE A 153 -28.52 -2.66 -42.05
N LYS A 154 -27.40 -3.41 -42.09
CA LYS A 154 -27.28 -4.71 -42.78
C LYS A 154 -27.26 -5.83 -41.73
N THR A 155 -28.09 -6.85 -41.91
CA THR A 155 -28.23 -7.97 -40.95
C THR A 155 -28.02 -9.32 -41.60
N VAL A 156 -27.23 -10.19 -40.98
CA VAL A 156 -26.87 -11.52 -41.47
C VAL A 156 -27.25 -12.56 -40.41
N PHE A 157 -28.49 -13.07 -40.50
CA PHE A 157 -29.12 -13.99 -39.52
C PHE A 157 -29.50 -15.34 -40.15
N ASN A 158 -28.83 -15.74 -41.23
CA ASN A 158 -29.19 -16.90 -42.06
C ASN A 158 -28.06 -17.94 -42.22
N ILE A 159 -26.94 -17.76 -41.51
CA ILE A 159 -25.76 -18.64 -41.57
C ILE A 159 -25.77 -19.57 -40.36
N ALA A 160 -25.60 -20.87 -40.58
CA ALA A 160 -25.62 -21.92 -39.55
C ALA A 160 -24.31 -21.98 -38.73
N ALA A 161 -23.96 -20.86 -38.10
CA ALA A 161 -22.83 -20.73 -37.20
C ALA A 161 -23.25 -20.90 -35.73
N GLU A 162 -22.38 -21.54 -34.96
CA GLU A 162 -22.33 -21.48 -33.49
C GLU A 162 -21.56 -20.22 -33.03
N HIS A 163 -21.53 -19.94 -31.72
CA HIS A 163 -20.90 -18.74 -31.15
C HIS A 163 -19.40 -18.67 -31.48
N SER A 164 -19.06 -17.86 -32.49
CA SER A 164 -17.73 -17.81 -33.10
C SER A 164 -17.58 -16.65 -34.07
N MET A 165 -16.34 -16.22 -34.33
CA MET A 165 -16.00 -15.28 -35.39
C MET A 165 -16.01 -16.03 -36.73
N PRO A 166 -16.92 -15.71 -37.66
CA PRO A 166 -17.01 -16.42 -38.95
C PRO A 166 -15.90 -15.94 -39.89
N THR A 167 -15.15 -16.88 -40.44
CA THR A 167 -14.14 -16.60 -41.49
C THR A 167 -14.42 -17.40 -42.77
N ALA A 168 -13.76 -17.00 -43.86
CA ALA A 168 -13.84 -17.69 -45.14
C ALA A 168 -13.04 -19.01 -45.19
N ASN A 169 -11.96 -19.14 -44.43
CA ASN A 169 -10.96 -20.19 -44.66
C ASN A 169 -10.20 -20.68 -43.40
N TYR A 170 -10.31 -20.02 -42.24
CA TYR A 170 -9.54 -20.34 -41.03
C TYR A 170 -10.43 -20.73 -39.85
N GLY A 171 -9.91 -21.64 -39.02
CA GLY A 171 -10.46 -21.95 -37.70
C GLY A 171 -11.24 -23.25 -37.66
N GLY A 172 -12.11 -23.35 -36.65
CA GLY A 172 -12.91 -24.54 -36.36
C GLY A 172 -14.09 -24.76 -37.32
N ARG A 173 -14.95 -25.72 -37.01
CA ARG A 173 -16.18 -25.95 -37.78
C ARG A 173 -17.21 -24.89 -37.43
N CYS A 174 -17.84 -24.28 -38.43
CA CYS A 174 -18.93 -23.32 -38.26
C CYS A 174 -20.01 -23.78 -37.26
N ASP A 175 -20.39 -25.06 -37.29
CA ASP A 175 -21.45 -25.65 -36.46
C ASP A 175 -20.98 -26.13 -35.07
N ALA A 176 -19.76 -25.78 -34.64
CA ALA A 176 -19.20 -26.23 -33.36
C ALA A 176 -18.64 -25.07 -32.51
N LEU A 177 -19.27 -24.88 -31.34
CA LEU A 177 -18.84 -23.96 -30.29
C LEU A 177 -17.38 -24.19 -29.90
N ASN A 178 -16.59 -23.10 -29.92
CA ASN A 178 -15.17 -23.07 -29.52
C ASN A 178 -14.29 -24.19 -30.14
N SER A 179 -14.53 -24.58 -31.39
CA SER A 179 -13.76 -25.69 -31.98
C SER A 179 -12.33 -25.32 -32.40
N VAL A 180 -12.04 -24.03 -32.66
CA VAL A 180 -10.70 -23.42 -32.56
C VAL A 180 -10.83 -22.01 -31.97
N ASN A 181 -10.64 -21.84 -30.66
CA ASN A 181 -10.47 -20.52 -30.01
C ASN A 181 -11.56 -19.47 -30.34
N TYR A 182 -12.82 -19.92 -30.48
CA TYR A 182 -13.98 -19.14 -30.94
C TYR A 182 -13.81 -18.45 -32.32
N ILE A 183 -12.95 -18.96 -33.19
CA ILE A 183 -12.81 -18.57 -34.60
C ILE A 183 -13.16 -19.79 -35.46
N ASN A 184 -14.16 -19.67 -36.33
CA ASN A 184 -14.66 -20.79 -37.12
C ASN A 184 -14.64 -20.49 -38.62
N ASN A 185 -14.23 -21.49 -39.41
CA ASN A 185 -14.41 -21.46 -40.85
C ASN A 185 -15.89 -21.73 -41.16
N CYS A 186 -16.56 -20.68 -41.63
CA CYS A 186 -17.96 -20.69 -42.04
C CYS A 186 -18.13 -20.53 -43.56
N ASN A 187 -17.03 -20.56 -44.34
CA ASN A 187 -17.00 -20.15 -45.74
C ASN A 187 -17.67 -18.76 -45.94
N TYR A 188 -17.49 -17.87 -44.96
CA TYR A 188 -18.10 -16.54 -44.92
C TYR A 188 -17.17 -15.54 -44.24
N ASP A 189 -16.75 -14.51 -44.97
CA ASP A 189 -15.84 -13.49 -44.46
C ASP A 189 -16.62 -12.37 -43.74
N ALA A 190 -16.84 -12.54 -42.43
CA ALA A 190 -17.51 -11.53 -41.63
C ALA A 190 -16.72 -10.21 -41.53
N ALA A 191 -15.38 -10.28 -41.50
CA ALA A 191 -14.52 -9.11 -41.38
C ALA A 191 -14.56 -8.25 -42.65
N PHE A 192 -14.47 -8.86 -43.84
CA PHE A 192 -14.69 -8.16 -45.10
C PHE A 192 -16.12 -7.62 -45.19
N GLU A 193 -17.14 -8.43 -44.93
CA GLU A 193 -18.54 -8.04 -45.13
C GLU A 193 -18.98 -6.90 -44.19
N LEU A 194 -18.43 -6.82 -42.97
CA LEU A 194 -18.68 -5.72 -42.04
C LEU A 194 -17.88 -4.47 -42.41
N LEU A 195 -16.57 -4.60 -42.71
CA LEU A 195 -15.74 -3.45 -43.08
C LEU A 195 -16.22 -2.83 -44.39
N ASN A 196 -16.56 -3.67 -45.37
CA ASN A 196 -17.06 -3.21 -46.65
C ASN A 196 -18.41 -2.49 -46.49
N HIS A 197 -19.32 -3.00 -45.66
CA HIS A 197 -20.56 -2.30 -45.35
C HIS A 197 -20.29 -0.92 -44.73
N ILE A 198 -19.49 -0.85 -43.67
CA ILE A 198 -19.19 0.38 -42.92
C ILE A 198 -18.52 1.44 -43.82
N TYR A 199 -17.53 1.05 -44.62
CA TYR A 199 -16.82 1.96 -45.51
C TYR A 199 -17.49 2.17 -46.89
N GLY A 200 -18.75 1.75 -47.06
CA GLY A 200 -19.60 2.18 -48.18
C GLY A 200 -19.59 1.32 -49.44
N GLY A 201 -19.22 0.04 -49.33
CA GLY A 201 -19.44 -1.00 -50.36
C GLY A 201 -18.34 -1.19 -51.40
N ASN A 202 -17.24 -0.42 -51.31
CA ASN A 202 -16.17 -0.36 -52.31
C ASN A 202 -14.79 -0.80 -51.79
N LEU A 203 -14.72 -1.68 -50.79
CA LEU A 203 -13.46 -2.27 -50.33
C LEU A 203 -13.08 -3.51 -51.16
N ASN A 204 -11.78 -3.78 -51.24
CA ASN A 204 -11.24 -5.06 -51.69
C ASN A 204 -11.19 -6.06 -50.51
N ALA A 205 -11.45 -7.35 -50.73
CA ALA A 205 -11.31 -8.34 -49.65
C ALA A 205 -9.84 -8.55 -49.21
N GLY A 206 -8.90 -8.42 -50.15
CA GLY A 206 -7.51 -8.81 -49.91
C GLY A 206 -7.33 -10.33 -49.92
N THR A 207 -6.07 -10.77 -49.82
CA THR A 207 -5.70 -12.19 -49.80
C THR A 207 -4.49 -12.50 -48.91
N GLU A 208 -3.67 -11.49 -48.59
CA GLU A 208 -2.46 -11.61 -47.78
C GLU A 208 -2.28 -10.37 -46.89
N ALA A 209 -1.77 -10.57 -45.68
CA ALA A 209 -1.50 -9.51 -44.70
C ALA A 209 0.02 -9.27 -44.56
N VAL A 210 0.61 -8.49 -45.47
CA VAL A 210 2.07 -8.26 -45.55
C VAL A 210 2.60 -7.10 -44.69
N GLY A 211 1.71 -6.34 -44.05
CA GLY A 211 2.02 -5.26 -43.12
C GLY A 211 2.47 -5.74 -41.74
N SER A 212 2.74 -4.79 -40.85
CA SER A 212 3.33 -5.05 -39.54
C SER A 212 2.27 -5.18 -38.45
N LEU A 213 2.19 -6.34 -37.81
CA LEU A 213 1.52 -6.47 -36.50
C LEU A 213 2.49 -6.05 -35.39
N LEU A 214 2.20 -4.93 -34.74
CA LEU A 214 3.02 -4.36 -33.66
C LEU A 214 2.33 -4.57 -32.30
N GLN A 215 3.13 -4.79 -31.26
CA GLN A 215 2.66 -4.77 -29.86
C GLN A 215 2.89 -3.38 -29.27
N PHE A 216 2.02 -2.95 -28.35
CA PHE A 216 2.17 -1.69 -27.61
C PHE A 216 1.75 -1.85 -26.15
N ASP A 217 2.33 -1.01 -25.27
CA ASP A 217 1.94 -0.96 -23.86
C ASP A 217 0.63 -0.19 -23.67
N GLN A 218 -0.44 -0.89 -23.25
CA GLN A 218 -1.72 -0.26 -22.93
C GLN A 218 -1.63 0.54 -21.62
N SER A 219 -0.66 0.26 -20.73
CA SER A 219 -0.50 0.93 -19.42
C SER A 219 -0.30 2.44 -19.55
N ALA A 220 0.24 2.90 -20.67
CA ALA A 220 0.39 4.33 -21.00
C ALA A 220 -0.94 5.10 -21.09
N PHE A 221 -2.09 4.42 -21.13
CA PHE A 221 -3.43 4.99 -21.22
C PHE A 221 -4.25 4.90 -19.91
N PHE A 222 -3.68 4.34 -18.82
CA PHE A 222 -4.36 4.22 -17.53
C PHE A 222 -3.61 5.00 -16.44
N TYR A 223 -4.16 6.15 -16.04
CA TYR A 223 -3.49 7.09 -15.13
C TYR A 223 -3.74 6.82 -13.64
N TYR A 224 -4.86 6.16 -13.29
CA TYR A 224 -5.32 6.03 -11.90
C TYR A 224 -5.09 4.65 -11.27
N ALA A 225 -5.01 3.60 -12.09
CA ALA A 225 -4.73 2.22 -11.67
C ALA A 225 -4.08 1.44 -12.82
N ALA A 226 -3.40 0.33 -12.52
CA ALA A 226 -2.84 -0.54 -13.56
C ALA A 226 -3.95 -1.14 -14.46
N PRO A 227 -3.69 -1.46 -15.75
CA PRO A 227 -4.71 -1.97 -16.67
C PRO A 227 -5.53 -3.15 -16.13
N SER A 228 -4.89 -4.05 -15.37
CA SER A 228 -5.51 -5.22 -14.79
C SER A 228 -6.61 -4.91 -13.75
N TYR A 229 -6.64 -3.70 -13.18
CA TYR A 229 -7.77 -3.21 -12.38
C TYR A 229 -9.05 -3.14 -13.24
N TYR A 230 -8.94 -2.53 -14.43
CA TYR A 230 -10.03 -2.43 -15.40
C TYR A 230 -10.26 -3.74 -16.18
N SER A 231 -9.64 -4.85 -15.75
CA SER A 231 -9.58 -6.12 -16.47
C SER A 231 -9.02 -5.98 -17.90
N MET A 232 -8.11 -5.02 -18.12
CA MET A 232 -7.37 -4.79 -19.36
C MET A 232 -5.94 -5.35 -19.26
N ASP A 233 -5.39 -5.84 -20.36
CA ASP A 233 -4.00 -6.31 -20.41
C ASP A 233 -3.01 -5.13 -20.38
N THR A 234 -1.74 -5.37 -20.09
CA THR A 234 -0.67 -4.38 -20.34
C THR A 234 -0.23 -4.36 -21.81
N VAL A 235 -0.48 -5.40 -22.60
CA VAL A 235 -0.09 -5.44 -24.02
C VAL A 235 -1.31 -5.44 -24.95
N GLY A 236 -1.36 -4.45 -25.84
CA GLY A 236 -2.30 -4.36 -26.96
C GLY A 236 -1.62 -4.60 -28.30
N TYR A 237 -2.40 -4.78 -29.36
CA TYR A 237 -1.88 -4.99 -30.72
C TYR A 237 -2.41 -3.95 -31.71
N VAL A 238 -1.59 -3.60 -32.71
CA VAL A 238 -2.01 -2.79 -33.85
C VAL A 238 -1.44 -3.37 -35.14
N TYR A 239 -2.30 -3.64 -36.12
CA TYR A 239 -1.90 -4.02 -37.46
C TYR A 239 -1.81 -2.77 -38.34
N VAL A 240 -0.61 -2.53 -38.89
CA VAL A 240 -0.30 -1.38 -39.74
C VAL A 240 -0.02 -1.89 -41.16
N PRO A 241 -0.91 -1.63 -42.13
CA PRO A 241 -0.70 -1.99 -43.53
C PRO A 241 0.64 -1.50 -44.07
N SER A 242 1.23 -2.23 -45.02
CA SER A 242 2.48 -1.81 -45.68
C SER A 242 2.34 -0.41 -46.31
N GLY A 243 1.16 -0.14 -46.90
CA GLY A 243 0.80 1.16 -47.44
C GLY A 243 0.72 2.31 -46.42
N CYS A 244 0.55 2.00 -45.12
CA CYS A 244 0.46 2.95 -44.01
C CYS A 244 1.78 3.12 -43.23
N ALA A 245 2.83 2.35 -43.56
CA ALA A 245 4.15 2.50 -42.95
C ALA A 245 4.77 3.89 -43.25
N ASN A 246 4.43 4.50 -44.38
CA ASN A 246 4.77 5.90 -44.66
C ASN A 246 3.83 6.84 -43.88
N LYS A 247 4.35 7.41 -42.79
CA LYS A 247 3.63 8.34 -41.90
C LYS A 247 3.12 9.64 -42.56
N GLN A 248 3.44 9.92 -43.82
CA GLN A 248 2.83 11.02 -44.57
C GLN A 248 1.50 10.64 -45.23
N ARG A 249 1.24 9.35 -45.52
CA ARG A 249 0.00 8.91 -46.17
C ARG A 249 -1.15 8.93 -45.16
N VAL A 250 -2.29 9.49 -45.55
CA VAL A 250 -3.54 9.38 -44.78
C VAL A 250 -4.06 7.94 -44.88
N CYS A 251 -4.25 7.30 -43.73
CA CYS A 251 -4.87 5.97 -43.61
C CYS A 251 -6.17 6.03 -42.78
N LYS A 252 -6.97 4.97 -42.88
CA LYS A 252 -8.18 4.79 -42.06
C LYS A 252 -7.85 4.09 -40.74
N LEU A 253 -8.77 4.09 -39.78
CA LEU A 253 -8.62 3.35 -38.51
C LEU A 253 -9.89 2.57 -38.15
N HIS A 254 -9.72 1.31 -37.78
CA HIS A 254 -10.78 0.46 -37.25
C HIS A 254 -10.33 -0.18 -35.93
N VAL A 255 -11.25 -0.37 -34.98
CA VAL A 255 -10.98 -1.03 -33.68
C VAL A 255 -11.76 -2.34 -33.60
N ALA A 256 -11.06 -3.46 -33.47
CA ALA A 256 -11.65 -4.80 -33.43
C ALA A 256 -11.52 -5.42 -32.02
N PHE A 257 -12.62 -5.41 -31.26
CA PHE A 257 -12.69 -5.94 -29.89
C PHE A 257 -12.95 -7.46 -29.88
N HIS A 258 -12.08 -8.22 -29.21
CA HIS A 258 -12.21 -9.67 -29.08
C HIS A 258 -13.34 -10.07 -28.11
N GLY A 259 -13.81 -11.32 -28.21
CA GLY A 259 -14.83 -11.87 -27.30
C GLY A 259 -14.29 -12.29 -25.94
N CYS A 260 -15.21 -12.74 -25.06
CA CYS A 260 -14.84 -13.45 -23.83
C CYS A 260 -13.95 -14.66 -24.16
N GLN A 261 -12.93 -14.92 -23.33
CA GLN A 261 -11.92 -15.97 -23.51
C GLN A 261 -11.03 -15.83 -24.76
N MET A 262 -11.17 -14.76 -25.57
CA MET A 262 -10.39 -14.54 -26.81
C MET A 262 -9.22 -13.55 -26.65
N GLY A 263 -8.93 -13.09 -25.43
CA GLY A 263 -7.77 -12.22 -25.16
C GLY A 263 -6.45 -12.99 -25.16
N ARG A 264 -5.32 -12.31 -25.43
CA ARG A 264 -4.01 -12.94 -25.69
C ARG A 264 -3.50 -13.93 -24.64
N ILE A 265 -3.87 -13.76 -23.36
CA ILE A 265 -3.47 -14.67 -22.27
C ILE A 265 -4.16 -16.05 -22.38
N ARG A 266 -5.25 -16.15 -23.15
CA ARG A 266 -5.97 -17.41 -23.42
C ARG A 266 -5.58 -18.04 -24.75
N ILE A 267 -5.53 -17.24 -25.84
CA ILE A 267 -5.42 -17.75 -27.22
C ILE A 267 -4.25 -17.15 -28.02
N GLY A 268 -3.29 -16.52 -27.35
CA GLY A 268 -2.12 -15.95 -28.02
C GLY A 268 -2.47 -14.86 -29.02
N GLU A 269 -2.03 -15.01 -30.27
CA GLU A 269 -2.25 -14.03 -31.33
C GLU A 269 -3.38 -14.42 -32.30
N ASP A 270 -4.12 -15.51 -32.02
CA ASP A 270 -5.09 -16.10 -32.96
C ASP A 270 -6.16 -15.11 -33.43
N TYR A 271 -6.80 -14.35 -32.52
CA TYR A 271 -7.80 -13.36 -32.93
C TYR A 271 -7.19 -12.22 -33.76
N VAL A 272 -6.04 -11.68 -33.32
CA VAL A 272 -5.39 -10.54 -33.97
C VAL A 272 -4.69 -10.90 -35.29
N ARG A 273 -4.54 -12.21 -35.58
CA ARG A 273 -4.00 -12.73 -36.85
C ARG A 273 -5.04 -13.32 -37.77
N HIS A 274 -6.09 -13.95 -37.25
CA HIS A 274 -6.95 -14.86 -38.02
C HIS A 274 -8.45 -14.57 -37.93
N ALA A 275 -8.86 -13.45 -37.32
CA ALA A 275 -10.25 -12.97 -37.43
C ALA A 275 -10.60 -12.34 -38.80
N GLY A 276 -9.66 -12.28 -39.76
CA GLY A 276 -9.89 -11.85 -41.15
C GLY A 276 -9.75 -10.34 -41.43
N TYR A 277 -9.51 -9.50 -40.41
CA TYR A 277 -9.43 -8.05 -40.62
C TYR A 277 -8.13 -7.60 -41.33
N ASN A 278 -7.02 -8.36 -41.23
CA ASN A 278 -5.69 -7.89 -41.63
C ASN A 278 -5.50 -7.87 -43.16
N GLU A 279 -6.10 -8.83 -43.86
CA GLU A 279 -6.08 -8.97 -45.31
C GLU A 279 -6.87 -7.83 -45.97
N VAL A 280 -8.05 -7.53 -45.41
CA VAL A 280 -8.89 -6.38 -45.77
C VAL A 280 -8.18 -5.07 -45.43
N ALA A 281 -7.50 -5.00 -44.28
CA ALA A 281 -6.74 -3.83 -43.84
C ALA A 281 -5.60 -3.48 -44.79
N GLU A 282 -4.81 -4.49 -45.18
CA GLU A 282 -3.69 -4.35 -46.12
C GLU A 282 -4.18 -3.81 -47.47
N ALA A 283 -5.20 -4.46 -48.05
CA ALA A 283 -5.74 -4.11 -49.37
C ALA A 283 -6.40 -2.72 -49.43
N ASN A 284 -6.77 -2.12 -48.29
CA ASN A 284 -7.54 -0.87 -48.24
C ASN A 284 -6.90 0.26 -47.42
N ASN A 285 -5.70 0.08 -46.87
CA ASN A 285 -4.99 1.07 -46.06
C ASN A 285 -5.76 1.47 -44.78
N ILE A 286 -6.30 0.47 -44.08
CA ILE A 286 -7.00 0.62 -42.79
C ILE A 286 -6.06 0.10 -41.70
N ILE A 287 -5.68 0.91 -40.73
CA ILE A 287 -4.98 0.44 -39.52
C ILE A 287 -6.01 -0.27 -38.63
N ILE A 288 -5.70 -1.48 -38.14
CA ILE A 288 -6.57 -2.20 -37.20
C ILE A 288 -5.97 -2.13 -35.80
N LEU A 289 -6.68 -1.53 -34.86
CA LEU A 289 -6.35 -1.56 -33.44
C LEU A 289 -7.06 -2.74 -32.77
N TYR A 290 -6.33 -3.52 -32.00
CA TYR A 290 -6.84 -4.66 -31.24
C TYR A 290 -6.52 -4.47 -29.74
N PRO A 291 -7.36 -3.73 -28.99
CA PRO A 291 -7.27 -3.66 -27.54
C PRO A 291 -7.38 -5.07 -26.95
N GLN A 292 -6.72 -5.30 -25.81
CA GLN A 292 -6.73 -6.60 -25.13
C GLN A 292 -7.33 -6.48 -23.72
N ALA A 293 -8.36 -7.27 -23.45
CA ALA A 293 -8.86 -7.54 -22.11
C ALA A 293 -8.21 -8.79 -21.51
N VAL A 294 -8.09 -8.81 -20.19
CA VAL A 294 -7.46 -9.87 -19.40
C VAL A 294 -8.40 -10.35 -18.29
N THR A 295 -8.19 -11.56 -17.79
CA THR A 295 -9.02 -12.15 -16.73
C THR A 295 -8.78 -11.49 -15.37
N SER A 296 -9.85 -11.10 -14.68
CA SER A 296 -9.84 -10.61 -13.29
C SER A 296 -10.76 -11.45 -12.39
N LEU A 297 -10.87 -11.09 -11.10
CA LEU A 297 -11.75 -11.81 -10.15
C LEU A 297 -13.25 -11.66 -10.50
N MET A 298 -13.65 -10.47 -10.96
CA MET A 298 -15.04 -10.18 -11.38
C MET A 298 -15.31 -10.56 -12.84
N ASN A 299 -14.26 -10.66 -13.66
CA ASN A 299 -14.32 -11.05 -15.06
C ASN A 299 -13.33 -12.22 -15.34
N PRO A 300 -13.62 -13.45 -14.87
CA PRO A 300 -12.73 -14.61 -14.99
C PRO A 300 -12.53 -15.10 -16.44
N ASN A 301 -13.35 -14.60 -17.37
CA ASN A 301 -13.30 -14.90 -18.79
C ASN A 301 -12.46 -13.90 -19.61
N GLY A 302 -12.12 -12.72 -19.07
CA GLY A 302 -11.41 -11.69 -19.84
C GLY A 302 -12.25 -11.13 -21.00
N CYS A 303 -13.53 -10.92 -20.75
CA CYS A 303 -14.43 -10.14 -21.60
C CYS A 303 -14.05 -8.65 -21.57
N PHE A 304 -14.62 -7.82 -22.45
CA PHE A 304 -14.68 -6.36 -22.21
C PHE A 304 -15.83 -6.02 -21.25
N ASP A 305 -15.78 -4.86 -20.59
CA ASP A 305 -16.82 -4.47 -19.63
C ASP A 305 -18.08 -3.95 -20.32
N TRP A 306 -19.14 -4.76 -20.25
CA TRP A 306 -20.50 -4.40 -20.63
C TRP A 306 -21.51 -4.68 -19.51
N TRP A 307 -21.05 -4.94 -18.29
CA TRP A 307 -21.92 -5.21 -17.14
C TRP A 307 -21.49 -4.50 -15.85
N ALA A 308 -20.73 -3.41 -15.97
CA ALA A 308 -20.31 -2.52 -14.89
C ALA A 308 -19.39 -3.19 -13.83
N TYR A 309 -18.52 -4.13 -14.26
CA TYR A 309 -17.60 -4.78 -13.32
C TYR A 309 -16.40 -3.90 -12.93
N THR A 310 -16.13 -2.82 -13.65
CA THR A 310 -15.05 -1.85 -13.33
C THR A 310 -15.55 -0.68 -12.48
N ASN A 311 -16.73 -0.16 -12.80
CA ASN A 311 -17.56 0.71 -11.96
C ASN A 311 -19.01 0.72 -12.48
N SER A 312 -19.95 1.09 -11.61
CA SER A 312 -21.36 1.41 -11.96
C SER A 312 -21.48 2.69 -12.79
N SER A 313 -20.54 3.60 -12.61
CA SER A 313 -20.55 4.95 -13.20
C SER A 313 -19.53 5.08 -14.34
N TYR A 314 -19.97 4.84 -15.58
CA TYR A 314 -19.27 5.25 -16.81
C TYR A 314 -19.24 6.81 -17.00
N ASP A 315 -19.46 7.55 -15.91
CA ASP A 315 -19.64 8.99 -15.86
C ASP A 315 -18.41 9.72 -15.33
N SER A 316 -17.36 9.68 -16.14
CA SER A 316 -16.23 10.60 -16.03
C SER A 316 -16.65 12.02 -16.45
N TYR A 317 -16.42 12.99 -15.57
CA TYR A 317 -16.50 14.41 -15.92
C TYR A 317 -15.24 14.84 -16.67
N ASN A 318 -15.38 15.83 -17.56
CA ASN A 318 -14.28 16.39 -18.34
C ASN A 318 -13.46 17.39 -17.51
N VAL A 319 -12.68 16.84 -16.57
CA VAL A 319 -11.77 17.57 -15.69
C VAL A 319 -10.40 17.69 -16.34
N ASP A 320 -9.81 18.88 -16.37
CA ASP A 320 -8.38 19.04 -16.68
C ASP A 320 -7.55 18.45 -15.53
N PRO A 321 -6.79 17.36 -15.72
CA PRO A 321 -6.02 16.73 -14.65
C PRO A 321 -4.90 17.62 -14.10
N LYS A 322 -4.51 18.70 -14.81
CA LYS A 322 -3.52 19.69 -14.33
C LYS A 322 -4.13 20.80 -13.49
N SER A 323 -5.45 20.84 -13.38
CA SER A 323 -6.19 21.85 -12.61
C SER A 323 -6.46 21.43 -11.16
N LEU A 324 -6.08 20.21 -10.78
CA LEU A 324 -6.28 19.65 -9.45
C LEU A 324 -5.59 20.52 -8.40
N SER A 325 -6.36 21.08 -7.48
CA SER A 325 -5.85 21.74 -6.28
C SER A 325 -6.51 21.18 -5.03
N VAL A 326 -5.89 21.39 -3.86
CA VAL A 326 -6.42 20.88 -2.60
C VAL A 326 -6.45 21.96 -1.52
N SER A 327 -7.34 21.85 -0.56
CA SER A 327 -7.32 22.68 0.64
C SER A 327 -7.91 21.93 1.83
N GLY A 328 -7.80 22.53 3.02
CA GLY A 328 -8.55 22.05 4.16
C GLY A 328 -8.39 22.92 5.39
N ILE A 329 -8.99 22.46 6.48
CA ILE A 329 -8.92 23.07 7.81
C ILE A 329 -8.38 22.08 8.84
N SER A 330 -7.57 22.53 9.80
CA SER A 330 -7.13 21.73 10.95
C SER A 330 -6.39 20.46 10.50
N SER A 331 -6.81 19.26 10.92
CA SER A 331 -6.28 18.00 10.36
C SER A 331 -6.46 17.87 8.84
N GLY A 332 -7.51 18.47 8.27
CA GLY A 332 -7.73 18.53 6.83
C GLY A 332 -6.73 19.45 6.12
N ALA A 333 -6.29 20.54 6.76
CA ALA A 333 -5.16 21.34 6.28
C ALA A 333 -3.86 20.55 6.37
N ALA A 334 -3.63 19.81 7.45
CA ALA A 334 -2.49 18.89 7.56
C ALA A 334 -2.50 17.83 6.44
N MET A 335 -3.66 17.28 6.10
CA MET A 335 -3.82 16.36 4.96
C MET A 335 -3.60 17.05 3.61
N ALA A 336 -4.11 18.27 3.43
CA ALA A 336 -3.86 19.06 2.22
C ALA A 336 -2.35 19.33 2.01
N THR A 337 -1.62 19.68 3.07
CA THR A 337 -0.15 19.77 3.07
C THR A 337 0.51 18.44 2.66
N GLN A 338 0.07 17.32 3.25
CA GLN A 338 0.61 15.99 2.92
C GLN A 338 0.33 15.58 1.48
N PHE A 339 -0.89 15.76 1.00
CA PHE A 339 -1.32 15.38 -0.35
C PHE A 339 -0.61 16.23 -1.41
N HIS A 340 -0.50 17.55 -1.21
CA HIS A 340 0.23 18.46 -2.09
C HIS A 340 1.72 18.11 -2.18
N VAL A 341 2.40 17.84 -1.06
CA VAL A 341 3.83 17.47 -1.08
C VAL A 341 4.03 16.07 -1.68
N ALA A 342 3.17 15.10 -1.35
CA ALA A 342 3.27 13.72 -1.83
C ALA A 342 2.98 13.59 -3.34
N HIS A 343 2.01 14.34 -3.86
CA HIS A 343 1.49 14.25 -5.22
C HIS A 343 1.67 15.56 -6.02
N SER A 344 2.77 16.27 -5.77
CA SER A 344 3.09 17.56 -6.41
C SER A 344 3.27 17.48 -7.94
N SER A 345 3.34 16.29 -8.55
CA SER A 345 3.31 16.14 -10.02
C SER A 345 1.93 16.40 -10.63
N VAL A 346 0.86 16.36 -9.83
CA VAL A 346 -0.54 16.56 -10.28
C VAL A 346 -1.30 17.64 -9.51
N VAL A 347 -0.85 18.04 -8.32
CA VAL A 347 -1.50 19.10 -7.52
C VAL A 347 -0.86 20.47 -7.81
N MET A 348 -1.61 21.41 -8.39
CA MET A 348 -1.11 22.74 -8.82
C MET A 348 -1.10 23.84 -7.74
N GLY A 349 -1.38 23.49 -6.47
CA GLY A 349 -1.43 24.43 -5.36
C GLY A 349 -2.31 24.00 -4.19
N VAL A 350 -2.16 24.70 -3.06
CA VAL A 350 -2.77 24.34 -1.78
C VAL A 350 -3.30 25.53 -0.97
N GLY A 351 -4.42 25.33 -0.28
CA GLY A 351 -4.97 26.27 0.73
C GLY A 351 -5.02 25.66 2.13
N LEU A 352 -4.51 26.37 3.14
CA LEU A 352 -4.26 25.81 4.48
C LEU A 352 -4.84 26.70 5.58
N VAL A 353 -5.97 26.30 6.17
CA VAL A 353 -6.60 26.97 7.32
C VAL A 353 -6.21 26.27 8.62
N ALA A 354 -5.53 26.96 9.53
CA ALA A 354 -5.15 26.45 10.85
C ALA A 354 -4.49 25.04 10.81
N GLY A 355 -3.59 24.83 9.83
CA GLY A 355 -2.90 23.56 9.61
C GLY A 355 -1.54 23.46 10.29
N VAL A 356 -0.75 22.47 9.88
CA VAL A 356 0.66 22.28 10.30
C VAL A 356 1.57 21.95 9.11
N PRO A 357 2.91 22.11 9.24
CA PRO A 357 3.87 21.73 8.20
C PRO A 357 3.91 20.23 7.89
N PHE A 358 4.45 19.89 6.72
CA PHE A 358 4.59 18.51 6.25
C PHE A 358 5.37 17.65 7.26
N MET A 359 4.87 16.45 7.56
CA MET A 359 5.48 15.49 8.48
C MET A 359 5.79 16.02 9.90
N CYS A 360 5.17 17.14 10.33
CA CYS A 360 5.47 17.78 11.62
C CYS A 360 5.41 16.81 12.82
N SER A 361 4.40 15.92 12.84
CA SER A 361 4.22 14.91 13.90
C SER A 361 5.31 13.84 13.94
N GLY A 362 6.03 13.62 12.84
CA GLY A 362 6.94 12.48 12.66
C GLY A 362 6.27 11.10 12.82
N GLY A 363 4.94 11.00 12.69
CA GLY A 363 4.19 9.77 13.00
C GLY A 363 3.98 9.52 14.49
N ASN A 364 3.93 10.59 15.31
CA ASN A 364 3.76 10.50 16.76
C ASN A 364 2.69 11.47 17.28
N LEU A 365 1.70 10.94 18.02
CA LEU A 365 0.59 11.71 18.57
C LEU A 365 1.01 12.76 19.62
N VAL A 366 2.05 12.49 20.43
CA VAL A 366 2.53 13.44 21.45
C VAL A 366 3.29 14.60 20.80
N THR A 367 4.02 14.35 19.71
CA THR A 367 4.59 15.41 18.86
C THR A 367 3.49 16.22 18.19
N ALA A 368 2.43 15.56 17.70
CA ALA A 368 1.29 16.21 17.06
C ALA A 368 0.59 17.19 18.02
N THR A 369 0.11 16.73 19.18
CA THR A 369 -0.61 17.60 20.13
C THR A 369 0.31 18.57 20.88
N GLY A 370 1.55 18.19 21.15
CA GLY A 370 2.52 19.04 21.86
C GLY A 370 3.24 20.03 20.94
N VAL A 371 4.17 19.52 20.11
CA VAL A 371 5.07 20.37 19.32
C VAL A 371 4.36 21.06 18.16
N CYS A 372 3.44 20.37 17.47
CA CYS A 372 2.81 20.91 16.26
C CYS A 372 1.60 21.81 16.53
N MET A 373 0.87 21.59 17.62
CA MET A 373 -0.34 22.35 17.97
C MET A 373 -0.10 23.39 19.07
N GLU A 374 0.44 23.00 20.22
CA GLU A 374 0.62 23.89 21.39
C GLU A 374 1.92 24.71 21.35
N LEU A 375 3.04 24.12 20.91
CA LEU A 375 4.37 24.76 20.91
C LEU A 375 5.01 24.91 19.50
N PRO A 376 4.27 25.35 18.45
CA PRO A 376 4.78 25.35 17.07
C PRO A 376 6.00 26.25 16.83
N SER A 377 6.25 27.24 17.68
CA SER A 377 7.50 28.02 17.65
C SER A 377 8.76 27.15 17.70
N THR A 378 8.68 25.99 18.37
CA THR A 378 9.76 25.00 18.51
C THR A 378 9.96 24.09 17.29
N ILE A 379 9.08 24.15 16.27
CA ILE A 379 9.23 23.36 15.04
C ILE A 379 10.51 23.78 14.31
N LEU A 380 11.41 22.81 14.11
CA LEU A 380 12.64 22.97 13.35
C LEU A 380 12.39 22.62 11.88
N VAL A 381 12.09 23.64 11.08
CA VAL A 381 11.73 23.49 9.65
C VAL A 381 12.78 22.72 8.87
N SER A 382 14.08 22.97 9.11
CA SER A 382 15.17 22.25 8.42
C SER A 382 15.25 20.74 8.70
N ALA A 383 14.65 20.25 9.79
CA ALA A 383 14.48 18.81 10.00
C ALA A 383 13.37 18.24 9.08
N LEU A 384 12.30 19.01 8.84
CA LEU A 384 11.21 18.65 7.93
C LEU A 384 11.68 18.74 6.46
N GLU A 385 12.51 19.72 6.14
CA GLU A 385 13.18 19.82 4.82
C GLU A 385 14.02 18.56 4.54
N ALA A 386 14.84 18.13 5.51
CA ALA A 386 15.67 16.93 5.38
C ALA A 386 14.83 15.64 5.23
N VAL A 387 13.71 15.52 5.94
CA VAL A 387 12.74 14.42 5.76
C VAL A 387 12.10 14.47 4.37
N THR A 388 11.71 15.65 3.89
CA THR A 388 11.08 15.85 2.57
C THR A 388 12.06 15.48 1.45
N ALA A 389 13.28 16.01 1.48
CA ALA A 389 14.34 15.70 0.53
C ALA A 389 14.69 14.19 0.52
N SER A 390 14.72 13.56 1.70
CA SER A 390 14.91 12.10 1.81
C SER A 390 13.75 11.30 1.22
N GLY A 391 12.51 11.77 1.38
CA GLY A 391 11.32 11.17 0.80
C GLY A 391 11.34 11.21 -0.73
N ALA A 392 11.65 12.37 -1.31
CA ALA A 392 11.75 12.54 -2.76
C ALA A 392 12.90 11.73 -3.36
N LEU A 393 14.07 11.70 -2.72
CA LEU A 393 15.23 10.91 -3.16
C LEU A 393 14.97 9.40 -3.19
N VAL A 394 14.07 8.89 -2.34
CA VAL A 394 13.69 7.48 -2.25
C VAL A 394 12.45 7.15 -3.11
N GLY A 395 11.75 8.16 -3.65
CA GLY A 395 10.51 7.97 -4.39
C GLY A 395 9.30 7.65 -3.52
N ASN A 396 9.31 8.06 -2.24
CA ASN A 396 8.16 7.99 -1.33
C ASN A 396 7.18 9.17 -1.51
N ILE A 397 7.67 10.27 -2.11
CA ILE A 397 6.88 11.43 -2.55
C ILE A 397 7.39 11.87 -3.93
N ASP A 398 6.59 12.65 -4.63
CA ASP A 398 7.00 13.32 -5.87
C ASP A 398 8.20 14.27 -5.68
N SER A 399 8.86 14.60 -6.80
CA SER A 399 10.00 15.54 -6.80
C SER A 399 9.57 16.93 -6.32
N THR A 400 10.24 17.43 -5.28
CA THR A 400 10.00 18.78 -4.73
C THR A 400 10.22 19.91 -5.74
N SER A 401 10.88 19.64 -6.88
CA SER A 401 11.00 20.57 -8.01
C SER A 401 9.66 20.98 -8.62
N ASN A 402 8.62 20.15 -8.49
CA ASN A 402 7.30 20.41 -9.06
C ASN A 402 6.64 21.63 -8.36
N MET A 403 6.71 21.66 -7.02
CA MET A 403 6.16 22.71 -6.15
C MET A 403 6.64 24.14 -6.48
N ARG A 404 7.73 24.30 -7.23
CA ARG A 404 8.38 25.59 -7.47
C ARG A 404 7.45 26.68 -8.04
N ASN A 405 6.48 26.28 -8.86
CA ASN A 405 5.55 27.19 -9.55
C ASN A 405 4.12 27.15 -8.97
N ASP A 406 3.86 26.29 -8.00
CA ASP A 406 2.52 26.12 -7.41
C ASP A 406 2.19 27.32 -6.51
N ARG A 407 0.90 27.50 -6.20
CA ARG A 407 0.43 28.61 -5.36
C ARG A 407 -0.07 28.11 -4.01
N VAL A 408 0.46 28.72 -2.96
CA VAL A 408 0.22 28.34 -1.56
C VAL A 408 -0.49 29.48 -0.85
N TRP A 409 -1.64 29.19 -0.26
CA TRP A 409 -2.40 30.13 0.57
C TRP A 409 -2.48 29.59 2.01
N ILE A 410 -2.14 30.43 2.99
CA ILE A 410 -1.97 30.03 4.39
C ILE A 410 -2.75 30.99 5.29
N TYR A 411 -3.57 30.45 6.18
CA TYR A 411 -4.38 31.20 7.13
C TYR A 411 -4.17 30.68 8.55
N ALA A 412 -4.00 31.61 9.49
CA ALA A 412 -4.05 31.33 10.93
C ALA A 412 -4.76 32.49 11.63
N GLY A 413 -5.82 32.18 12.36
CA GLY A 413 -6.55 33.17 13.15
C GLY A 413 -5.72 33.62 14.35
N THR A 414 -5.67 34.93 14.64
CA THR A 414 -4.77 35.44 15.70
C THR A 414 -5.20 35.04 17.12
N HIS A 415 -6.41 34.48 17.28
CA HIS A 415 -6.91 33.93 18.54
C HIS A 415 -7.04 32.40 18.52
N ASP A 416 -6.52 31.69 17.52
CA ASP A 416 -6.66 30.23 17.41
C ASP A 416 -6.08 29.52 18.65
N SER A 417 -6.99 29.00 19.47
CA SER A 417 -6.69 28.33 20.73
C SER A 417 -6.26 26.87 20.57
N VAL A 418 -6.45 26.25 19.40
CA VAL A 418 -6.30 24.79 19.18
C VAL A 418 -5.05 24.48 18.35
N VAL A 419 -4.75 25.28 17.33
CA VAL A 419 -3.54 25.20 16.51
C VAL A 419 -2.90 26.58 16.52
N LYS A 420 -1.96 26.81 17.46
CA LYS A 420 -1.50 28.17 17.78
C LYS A 420 -0.93 28.89 16.55
N PRO A 421 -1.11 30.23 16.40
CA PRO A 421 -0.93 30.90 15.10
C PRO A 421 0.46 30.76 14.46
N ALA A 422 1.51 30.61 15.28
CA ALA A 422 2.87 30.36 14.83
C ALA A 422 3.04 29.04 14.04
N ALA A 423 2.08 28.11 14.06
CA ALA A 423 2.05 26.98 13.14
C ALA A 423 1.94 27.45 11.66
N GLY A 424 1.13 28.47 11.40
CA GLY A 424 1.01 29.11 10.08
C GLY A 424 2.31 29.73 9.59
N GLU A 425 3.07 30.35 10.49
CA GLU A 425 4.41 30.87 10.18
C GLU A 425 5.37 29.75 9.78
N LYS A 426 5.34 28.61 10.48
CA LYS A 426 6.18 27.46 10.13
C LYS A 426 5.78 26.78 8.82
N ILE A 427 4.51 26.87 8.42
CA ILE A 427 4.05 26.45 7.08
C ILE A 427 4.62 27.38 6.02
N ARG A 428 4.58 28.70 6.23
CA ARG A 428 5.18 29.70 5.34
C ARG A 428 6.68 29.42 5.18
N ASP A 429 7.38 29.24 6.29
CA ASP A 429 8.83 29.00 6.30
C ASP A 429 9.19 27.70 5.57
N TYR A 430 8.43 26.63 5.77
CA TYR A 430 8.58 25.36 5.05
C TYR A 430 8.36 25.51 3.54
N TYR A 431 7.25 26.14 3.12
CA TYR A 431 6.97 26.30 1.69
C TYR A 431 7.90 27.31 1.01
N ALA A 432 8.45 28.29 1.72
CA ALA A 432 9.43 29.24 1.18
C ALA A 432 10.77 28.60 0.77
N HIS A 433 11.04 27.36 1.16
CA HIS A 433 12.18 26.57 0.67
C HIS A 433 11.92 26.01 -0.75
N TYR A 434 10.68 25.63 -1.06
CA TYR A 434 10.33 24.87 -2.27
C TYR A 434 9.61 25.71 -3.32
N VAL A 435 8.81 26.69 -2.90
CA VAL A 435 7.90 27.49 -3.71
C VAL A 435 8.46 28.89 -3.90
N ASN A 436 8.25 29.49 -5.08
CA ASN A 436 8.55 30.90 -5.29
C ASN A 436 7.81 31.78 -4.26
N GLN A 437 8.51 32.65 -3.53
CA GLN A 437 7.91 33.47 -2.46
C GLN A 437 6.74 34.34 -2.96
N ASN A 438 6.77 34.80 -4.21
CA ASN A 438 5.67 35.56 -4.83
C ASN A 438 4.37 34.75 -5.00
N ASN A 439 4.43 33.42 -4.89
CA ASN A 439 3.29 32.52 -4.96
C ASN A 439 2.73 32.13 -3.57
N ILE A 440 3.32 32.63 -2.47
CA ILE A 440 2.87 32.35 -1.10
C ILE A 440 2.07 33.55 -0.57
N LYS A 441 0.80 33.35 -0.24
CA LYS A 441 -0.09 34.37 0.37
C LYS A 441 -0.45 33.95 1.79
N THR A 442 -0.19 34.83 2.76
CA THR A 442 -0.42 34.57 4.20
C THR A 442 -1.47 35.52 4.78
N VAL A 443 -2.40 34.99 5.55
CA VAL A 443 -3.47 35.73 6.25
C VAL A 443 -3.36 35.43 7.74
N PHE A 444 -2.62 36.27 8.47
CA PHE A 444 -2.29 36.11 9.90
C PHE A 444 -2.76 37.34 10.72
N ASN A 445 -3.80 38.03 10.27
CA ASN A 445 -4.24 39.33 10.78
C ASN A 445 -5.75 39.42 11.09
N ILE A 446 -6.46 38.29 11.09
CA ILE A 446 -7.89 38.21 11.42
C ILE A 446 -8.04 37.60 12.81
N ALA A 447 -8.84 38.24 13.66
CA ALA A 447 -9.08 37.87 15.05
C ALA A 447 -10.05 36.69 15.21
N SER A 448 -9.75 35.60 14.51
CA SER A 448 -10.50 34.34 14.54
C SER A 448 -9.94 33.35 15.56
N GLU A 449 -10.84 32.60 16.18
CA GLU A 449 -10.59 31.34 16.89
C GLU A 449 -10.46 30.15 15.92
N HIS A 450 -10.27 28.93 16.42
CA HIS A 450 -10.13 27.74 15.56
C HIS A 450 -11.41 27.42 14.76
N CYS A 451 -11.48 27.90 13.52
CA CYS A 451 -12.66 27.80 12.67
C CYS A 451 -12.34 27.90 11.16
N MET A 452 -13.28 27.49 10.32
CA MET A 452 -13.33 27.84 8.91
C MET A 452 -13.95 29.24 8.81
N PRO A 453 -13.23 30.27 8.34
CA PRO A 453 -13.78 31.61 8.19
C PRO A 453 -14.71 31.64 6.98
N THR A 454 -15.95 32.06 7.20
CA THR A 454 -16.95 32.27 6.14
C THR A 454 -17.35 33.74 6.05
N ALA A 455 -17.97 34.12 4.92
CA ALA A 455 -18.51 35.45 4.71
C ALA A 455 -19.74 35.76 5.59
N ASN A 456 -20.57 34.76 5.91
CA ASN A 456 -21.93 35.00 6.43
C ASN A 456 -22.55 33.86 7.28
N TYR A 457 -21.87 32.73 7.48
CA TYR A 457 -22.44 31.53 8.12
C TYR A 457 -21.65 31.03 9.34
N GLY A 458 -22.37 30.58 10.37
CA GLY A 458 -21.83 29.88 11.52
C GLY A 458 -21.68 30.74 12.77
N GLY A 459 -20.82 30.31 13.69
CA GLY A 459 -20.57 30.97 14.97
C GLY A 459 -19.86 32.31 14.86
N ARG A 460 -19.62 32.97 16.00
CA ARG A 460 -18.83 34.20 16.05
C ARG A 460 -17.37 33.93 15.71
N CYS A 461 -16.78 34.73 14.82
CA CYS A 461 -15.36 34.65 14.48
C CYS A 461 -14.41 34.52 15.68
N ASP A 462 -14.64 35.31 16.73
CA ASP A 462 -13.82 35.43 17.93
C ASP A 462 -14.09 34.37 19.01
N ALA A 463 -14.86 33.31 18.70
CA ALA A 463 -15.22 32.26 19.64
C ALA A 463 -15.06 30.86 19.03
N LEU A 464 -14.63 29.90 19.87
CA LEU A 464 -14.47 28.49 19.50
C LEU A 464 -15.83 27.78 19.36
N ASN A 465 -16.44 27.89 18.18
CA ASN A 465 -17.67 27.18 17.81
C ASN A 465 -17.42 25.67 17.72
N SER A 466 -17.71 24.96 18.81
CA SER A 466 -17.54 23.49 18.88
C SER A 466 -18.68 22.68 18.25
N ASP A 467 -19.75 23.34 17.78
CA ASP A 467 -20.91 22.66 17.17
C ASP A 467 -20.60 22.22 15.73
N ASN A 468 -19.90 23.08 14.96
CA ASN A 468 -19.49 22.74 13.59
C ASN A 468 -18.17 23.34 13.10
N TYR A 469 -17.46 24.14 13.91
CA TYR A 469 -16.19 24.80 13.56
C TYR A 469 -16.25 25.67 12.28
N LEU A 470 -17.44 26.14 11.87
CA LEU A 470 -17.66 27.15 10.85
C LEU A 470 -17.99 28.48 11.54
N ASN A 471 -17.31 29.58 11.23
CA ASN A 471 -17.60 30.89 11.83
C ASN A 471 -17.84 31.97 10.77
N ASN A 472 -18.81 32.84 11.04
CA ASN A 472 -18.97 34.07 10.29
C ASN A 472 -17.88 35.05 10.74
N CYS A 473 -16.90 35.25 9.86
CA CYS A 473 -15.79 36.18 10.03
C CYS A 473 -15.89 37.41 9.12
N ASN A 474 -17.00 37.57 8.40
CA ASN A 474 -17.13 38.53 7.29
C ASN A 474 -15.94 38.42 6.30
N TYR A 475 -15.46 37.19 6.09
CA TYR A 475 -14.27 36.89 5.29
C TYR A 475 -14.43 35.55 4.59
N ASP A 476 -14.52 35.56 3.26
CA ASP A 476 -14.64 34.34 2.46
C ASP A 476 -13.26 33.69 2.25
N ALA A 477 -12.88 32.79 3.16
CA ALA A 477 -11.63 32.05 3.03
C ALA A 477 -11.61 31.12 1.81
N ALA A 478 -12.77 30.54 1.42
CA ALA A 478 -12.84 29.63 0.27
C ALA A 478 -12.64 30.39 -1.05
N PHE A 479 -13.27 31.55 -1.23
CA PHE A 479 -12.98 32.42 -2.37
C PHE A 479 -11.53 32.91 -2.35
N GLU A 480 -11.03 33.44 -1.23
CA GLU A 480 -9.69 34.04 -1.17
C GLU A 480 -8.55 33.02 -1.38
N LEU A 481 -8.72 31.76 -0.96
CA LEU A 481 -7.77 30.68 -1.21
C LEU A 481 -7.86 30.16 -2.65
N LEU A 482 -9.07 29.91 -3.16
CA LEU A 482 -9.27 29.41 -4.53
C LEU A 482 -8.81 30.46 -5.55
N ASN A 483 -9.14 31.73 -5.32
CA ASN A 483 -8.73 32.82 -6.18
C ASN A 483 -7.20 32.95 -6.20
N HIS A 484 -6.52 32.80 -5.07
CA HIS A 484 -5.04 32.77 -5.06
C HIS A 484 -4.48 31.59 -5.87
N ILE A 485 -4.94 30.36 -5.60
CA ILE A 485 -4.46 29.14 -6.27
C ILE A 485 -4.65 29.23 -7.80
N TYR A 486 -5.84 29.65 -8.25
CA TYR A 486 -6.15 29.79 -9.68
C TYR A 486 -5.71 31.12 -10.32
N GLY A 487 -5.00 31.99 -9.58
CA GLY A 487 -4.23 33.10 -10.15
C GLY A 487 -4.93 34.45 -10.25
N GLY A 488 -5.81 34.78 -9.30
CA GLY A 488 -6.36 36.12 -9.05
C GLY A 488 -7.56 36.53 -9.89
N ASN A 489 -8.07 35.65 -10.76
CA ASN A 489 -9.09 35.95 -11.76
C ASN A 489 -10.39 35.14 -11.60
N LEU A 490 -10.68 34.59 -10.42
CA LEU A 490 -11.95 33.92 -10.16
C LEU A 490 -13.07 34.93 -9.86
N LYS A 491 -14.29 34.59 -10.24
CA LYS A 491 -15.51 35.27 -9.78
C LYS A 491 -15.84 34.83 -8.35
N HIS A 492 -16.43 35.71 -7.54
CA HIS A 492 -16.75 35.40 -6.15
C HIS A 492 -17.80 34.29 -5.99
N GLY A 493 -18.84 34.30 -6.84
CA GLY A 493 -20.02 33.46 -6.62
C GLY A 493 -20.93 34.01 -5.51
N THR A 494 -22.23 33.73 -5.62
CA THR A 494 -23.26 34.19 -4.68
C THR A 494 -24.38 33.17 -4.44
N ALA A 495 -24.39 32.06 -5.19
CA ALA A 495 -25.35 30.97 -5.07
C ALA A 495 -24.76 29.69 -5.68
N ALA A 496 -25.18 28.53 -5.18
CA ALA A 496 -24.84 27.22 -5.71
C ALA A 496 -26.08 26.61 -6.37
N HIS A 497 -26.06 26.49 -7.71
CA HIS A 497 -27.18 25.99 -8.53
C HIS A 497 -26.95 24.59 -9.13
N GLY A 498 -25.73 24.06 -8.98
CA GLY A 498 -25.33 22.73 -9.39
C GLY A 498 -25.76 21.62 -8.43
N SER A 499 -25.34 20.41 -8.72
CA SER A 499 -25.75 19.19 -8.00
C SER A 499 -24.75 18.81 -6.92
N LEU A 500 -25.19 18.73 -5.66
CA LEU A 500 -24.44 18.08 -4.59
C LEU A 500 -24.78 16.59 -4.56
N ILE A 501 -23.83 15.77 -4.98
CA ILE A 501 -23.97 14.31 -5.12
C ILE A 501 -23.28 13.63 -3.94
N LYS A 502 -23.93 12.61 -3.35
CA LYS A 502 -23.29 11.66 -2.44
C LYS A 502 -22.76 10.48 -3.24
N PHE A 503 -21.56 10.00 -2.92
CA PHE A 503 -20.97 8.81 -3.52
C PHE A 503 -20.47 7.84 -2.44
N ASP A 504 -20.38 6.56 -2.77
CA ASP A 504 -19.85 5.54 -1.85
C ASP A 504 -18.31 5.61 -1.87
N GLN A 505 -17.67 5.84 -0.72
CA GLN A 505 -16.21 5.81 -0.63
C GLN A 505 -15.68 4.38 -0.59
N SER A 506 -16.47 3.38 -0.19
CA SER A 506 -16.04 1.98 -0.11
C SER A 506 -15.75 1.34 -1.46
N ASP A 507 -16.30 1.89 -2.55
CA ASP A 507 -15.91 1.59 -3.94
C ASP A 507 -14.40 1.72 -4.17
N PHE A 508 -13.69 2.54 -3.37
CA PHE A 508 -12.24 2.74 -3.46
C PHE A 508 -11.41 1.83 -2.51
N PHE A 509 -12.03 0.93 -1.73
CA PHE A 509 -11.37 0.11 -0.69
C PHE A 509 -11.59 -1.41 -0.85
N TYR A 510 -10.91 -2.01 -1.83
CA TYR A 510 -11.12 -3.40 -2.27
C TYR A 510 -10.77 -4.51 -1.26
N PHE A 511 -10.01 -4.22 -0.19
CA PHE A 511 -9.45 -5.25 0.71
C PHE A 511 -9.91 -5.13 2.18
N SER A 512 -10.54 -4.02 2.57
CA SER A 512 -11.08 -3.80 3.93
C SER A 512 -11.97 -2.57 3.96
N SER A 513 -12.98 -2.52 4.84
CA SER A 513 -13.87 -1.36 4.99
C SER A 513 -13.09 -0.03 5.21
N PRO A 514 -13.57 1.11 4.65
CA PRO A 514 -13.00 2.44 4.89
C PRO A 514 -12.74 2.75 6.37
N SER A 515 -13.61 2.27 7.26
CA SER A 515 -13.52 2.42 8.73
C SER A 515 -12.19 1.92 9.34
N VAL A 516 -11.49 0.97 8.69
CA VAL A 516 -10.17 0.48 9.13
C VAL A 516 -9.10 1.58 9.04
N TYR A 517 -9.27 2.53 8.13
CA TYR A 517 -8.41 3.70 7.94
C TYR A 517 -9.01 4.97 8.58
N SER A 518 -10.10 4.83 9.36
CA SER A 518 -10.92 5.94 9.86
C SER A 518 -11.58 6.76 8.74
N MET A 519 -11.75 6.21 7.55
CA MET A 519 -12.54 6.81 6.46
C MET A 519 -14.04 6.49 6.65
N ASP A 520 -14.91 7.41 6.26
CA ASP A 520 -16.36 7.22 6.24
C ASP A 520 -16.78 6.37 5.02
N ASP A 521 -18.01 5.86 4.96
CA ASP A 521 -18.54 5.17 3.77
C ASP A 521 -19.19 6.14 2.77
N VAL A 522 -19.57 7.35 3.16
CA VAL A 522 -20.14 8.37 2.25
C VAL A 522 -19.16 9.51 1.98
N GLY A 523 -18.96 9.83 0.71
CA GLY A 523 -18.27 11.03 0.23
C GLY A 523 -19.25 12.00 -0.44
N TYR A 524 -18.85 13.26 -0.59
CA TYR A 524 -19.67 14.27 -1.26
C TYR A 524 -18.90 14.91 -2.42
N VAL A 525 -19.58 15.24 -3.51
CA VAL A 525 -19.02 16.01 -4.62
C VAL A 525 -20.04 17.03 -5.13
N TYR A 526 -19.64 18.29 -5.23
CA TYR A 526 -20.43 19.36 -5.84
C TYR A 526 -20.04 19.52 -7.31
N ILE A 527 -21.02 19.34 -8.19
CA ILE A 527 -20.88 19.49 -9.63
C ILE A 527 -21.55 20.81 -10.05
N PRO A 528 -20.80 21.85 -10.45
CA PRO A 528 -21.34 23.09 -11.00
C PRO A 528 -22.33 22.86 -12.14
N SER A 529 -23.34 23.72 -12.31
CA SER A 529 -24.27 23.59 -13.46
C SER A 529 -23.53 23.64 -14.80
N GLY A 530 -22.51 24.49 -14.92
CA GLY A 530 -21.62 24.55 -16.09
C GLY A 530 -20.76 23.31 -16.33
N CYS A 531 -20.63 22.41 -15.34
CA CYS A 531 -19.89 21.15 -15.40
C CYS A 531 -20.78 19.91 -15.58
N ALA A 532 -22.10 20.07 -15.68
CA ALA A 532 -23.01 18.94 -15.89
C ALA A 532 -22.80 18.25 -17.25
N SER A 533 -22.35 18.97 -18.28
CA SER A 533 -22.04 18.39 -19.61
C SER A 533 -20.58 17.95 -19.73
N LYS A 534 -20.34 16.72 -20.21
CA LYS A 534 -18.98 16.22 -20.51
C LYS A 534 -18.25 17.01 -21.62
N HIS A 535 -18.90 17.93 -22.33
CA HIS A 535 -18.21 18.82 -23.28
C HIS A 535 -17.57 20.06 -22.59
N SER A 536 -17.98 20.41 -21.37
CA SER A 536 -17.38 21.50 -20.60
C SER A 536 -16.07 21.07 -19.96
N ALA A 537 -14.97 21.73 -20.30
CA ALA A 537 -13.71 21.58 -19.56
C ALA A 537 -13.84 22.23 -18.17
N CYS A 538 -13.73 21.42 -17.12
CA CYS A 538 -13.89 21.82 -15.73
C CYS A 538 -12.60 21.62 -14.93
N LYS A 539 -12.54 22.30 -13.78
CA LYS A 539 -11.45 22.19 -12.80
C LYS A 539 -11.86 21.28 -11.64
N LEU A 540 -10.90 20.81 -10.86
CA LEU A 540 -11.16 20.02 -9.65
C LEU A 540 -10.44 20.62 -8.43
N HIS A 541 -11.20 20.79 -7.34
CA HIS A 541 -10.67 21.12 -6.03
C HIS A 541 -11.08 20.07 -5.00
N VAL A 542 -10.19 19.71 -4.07
CA VAL A 542 -10.49 18.79 -2.95
C VAL A 542 -10.46 19.56 -1.63
N ALA A 543 -11.57 19.62 -0.91
CA ALA A 543 -11.72 20.34 0.35
C ALA A 543 -11.81 19.38 1.54
N PHE A 544 -10.72 19.25 2.29
CA PHE A 544 -10.61 18.37 3.45
C PHE A 544 -11.11 19.03 4.74
N HIS A 545 -12.17 18.46 5.33
CA HIS A 545 -12.74 18.92 6.60
C HIS A 545 -11.80 18.69 7.80
N GLY A 546 -12.03 19.41 8.90
CA GLY A 546 -11.26 19.28 10.14
C GLY A 546 -11.70 18.13 11.05
N CYS A 547 -10.97 17.95 12.15
CA CYS A 547 -11.39 17.09 13.25
C CYS A 547 -12.82 17.44 13.69
N LYS A 548 -13.66 16.43 13.95
CA LYS A 548 -15.09 16.54 14.31
C LYS A 548 -16.00 17.18 13.24
N MET A 549 -15.50 17.51 12.04
CA MET A 549 -16.28 18.14 10.97
C MET A 549 -16.77 17.14 9.90
N GLY A 550 -16.61 15.83 10.10
CA GLY A 550 -17.12 14.80 9.19
C GLY A 550 -18.62 14.57 9.33
N GLN A 551 -19.25 13.98 8.32
CA GLN A 551 -20.72 13.90 8.24
C GLN A 551 -21.41 13.20 9.42
N THR A 552 -20.74 12.24 10.08
CA THR A 552 -21.25 11.54 11.30
C THR A 552 -21.28 12.42 12.55
N ARG A 553 -20.79 13.67 12.47
CA ARG A 553 -20.84 14.66 13.53
C ARG A 553 -21.71 15.88 13.17
N ILE A 554 -21.56 16.43 11.96
CA ILE A 554 -22.17 17.71 11.58
C ILE A 554 -23.02 17.67 10.31
N GLY A 555 -23.35 16.46 9.82
CA GLY A 555 -24.05 16.29 8.54
C GLY A 555 -23.28 16.89 7.37
N ASP A 556 -23.98 17.49 6.42
CA ASP A 556 -23.36 18.15 5.27
C ASP A 556 -23.04 19.64 5.51
N ALA A 557 -22.97 20.11 6.77
CA ALA A 557 -22.78 21.52 7.09
C ALA A 557 -21.47 22.12 6.54
N TYR A 558 -20.32 21.44 6.69
CA TYR A 558 -19.05 21.88 6.07
C TYR A 558 -19.15 21.87 4.53
N VAL A 559 -19.76 20.81 4.00
CA VAL A 559 -19.94 20.60 2.55
C VAL A 559 -20.81 21.70 1.93
N ARG A 560 -21.86 22.17 2.63
CA ARG A 560 -22.76 23.23 2.15
C ARG A 560 -22.27 24.65 2.43
N HIS A 561 -21.67 24.91 3.59
CA HIS A 561 -21.56 26.26 4.14
C HIS A 561 -20.12 26.76 4.34
N ALA A 562 -19.10 26.00 3.92
CA ALA A 562 -17.72 26.49 3.89
C ALA A 562 -17.38 27.42 2.70
N GLY A 563 -18.34 27.72 1.80
CA GLY A 563 -18.22 28.71 0.72
C GLY A 563 -17.65 28.22 -0.62
N TYR A 564 -17.14 26.98 -0.69
CA TYR A 564 -16.51 26.49 -1.93
C TYR A 564 -17.51 26.26 -3.08
N ASN A 565 -18.78 25.96 -2.81
CA ASN A 565 -19.76 25.60 -3.85
C ASN A 565 -20.11 26.79 -4.75
N GLU A 566 -20.29 27.97 -4.14
CA GLU A 566 -20.61 29.23 -4.79
C GLU A 566 -19.47 29.66 -5.72
N VAL A 567 -18.22 29.51 -5.24
CA VAL A 567 -17.01 29.75 -6.04
C VAL A 567 -16.89 28.69 -7.15
N GLY A 568 -17.21 27.43 -6.88
CA GLY A 568 -17.20 26.36 -7.86
C GLY A 568 -18.20 26.59 -9.00
N GLU A 569 -19.43 26.97 -8.63
CA GLU A 569 -20.52 27.32 -9.55
C GLU A 569 -20.12 28.45 -10.51
N ALA A 570 -19.54 29.53 -9.98
CA ALA A 570 -19.22 30.70 -10.78
C ALA A 570 -18.01 30.52 -11.73
N ASN A 571 -17.20 29.46 -11.53
CA ASN A 571 -15.87 29.29 -12.14
C ASN A 571 -15.60 27.93 -12.79
N ASN A 572 -16.61 27.05 -12.87
CA ASN A 572 -16.52 25.67 -13.34
C ASN A 572 -15.46 24.84 -12.58
N ILE A 573 -15.51 24.87 -11.24
CA ILE A 573 -14.67 24.04 -10.37
C ILE A 573 -15.56 23.02 -9.65
N ILE A 574 -15.37 21.74 -9.95
CA ILE A 574 -15.95 20.64 -9.18
C ILE A 574 -15.27 20.61 -7.81
N ILE A 575 -16.06 20.55 -6.74
CA ILE A 575 -15.54 20.49 -5.37
C ILE A 575 -15.78 19.10 -4.81
N LEU A 576 -14.70 18.36 -4.55
CA LEU A 576 -14.73 17.05 -3.92
C LEU A 576 -14.52 17.19 -2.41
N TYR A 577 -15.36 16.53 -1.61
CA TYR A 577 -15.33 16.54 -0.15
C TYR A 577 -15.23 15.10 0.38
N PRO A 578 -14.04 14.49 0.38
CA PRO A 578 -13.81 13.22 1.05
C PRO A 578 -14.16 13.31 2.54
N GLN A 579 -14.57 12.21 3.15
CA GLN A 579 -15.00 12.17 4.55
C GLN A 579 -14.20 11.17 5.39
N VAL A 580 -13.80 11.59 6.59
CA VAL A 580 -13.26 10.71 7.65
C VAL A 580 -14.21 10.65 8.84
N THR A 581 -14.20 9.48 9.49
CA THR A 581 -15.12 9.09 10.55
C THR A 581 -14.36 8.75 11.83
N ALA A 582 -15.04 8.73 12.97
CA ALA A 582 -14.41 8.46 14.26
C ALA A 582 -14.05 6.97 14.43
N SER A 583 -12.87 6.68 14.97
CA SER A 583 -12.42 5.31 15.31
C SER A 583 -11.71 5.28 16.67
N LEU A 584 -11.42 4.08 17.20
CA LEU A 584 -10.84 3.91 18.54
C LEU A 584 -9.50 4.66 18.72
N THR A 585 -8.70 4.77 17.66
CA THR A 585 -7.41 5.47 17.62
C THR A 585 -7.52 6.93 17.13
N ASN A 586 -8.70 7.34 16.67
CA ASN A 586 -9.01 8.67 16.15
C ASN A 586 -10.46 9.05 16.53
N PRO A 587 -10.76 9.26 17.83
CA PRO A 587 -12.14 9.44 18.32
C PRO A 587 -12.80 10.75 17.85
N ASN A 588 -11.99 11.68 17.34
CA ASN A 588 -12.44 12.95 16.78
C ASN A 588 -12.77 12.87 15.27
N GLY A 589 -12.42 11.80 14.55
CA GLY A 589 -12.58 11.77 13.08
C GLY A 589 -11.76 12.87 12.39
N CYS A 590 -10.47 12.95 12.74
CA CYS A 590 -9.48 13.76 12.05
C CYS A 590 -8.94 13.01 10.82
N TRP A 591 -8.27 13.70 9.90
CA TRP A 591 -7.43 13.04 8.88
C TRP A 591 -6.12 12.51 9.48
N ASP A 592 -5.53 11.48 8.88
CA ASP A 592 -4.25 10.94 9.38
C ASP A 592 -3.06 11.83 9.01
N TRP A 593 -2.60 12.61 10.00
CA TRP A 593 -1.35 13.35 9.95
C TRP A 593 -0.40 12.98 11.11
N TRP A 594 -0.71 11.92 11.87
CA TRP A 594 0.14 11.42 12.98
C TRP A 594 0.44 9.91 12.91
N GLY A 595 0.10 9.26 11.80
CA GLY A 595 0.48 7.90 11.45
C GLY A 595 -0.41 6.80 12.03
N TYR A 596 -1.64 7.11 12.47
CA TYR A 596 -2.51 6.10 13.13
C TYR A 596 -2.95 4.95 12.21
N THR A 597 -2.93 5.15 10.88
CA THR A 597 -3.14 4.09 9.87
C THR A 597 -1.88 3.27 9.61
N GLY A 598 -0.72 3.70 10.11
CA GLY A 598 0.59 3.14 9.78
C GLY A 598 0.86 1.74 10.31
N LEU A 599 1.80 1.05 9.65
CA LEU A 599 2.22 -0.34 9.91
C LEU A 599 2.46 -0.65 11.40
N LEU A 600 3.01 0.31 12.15
CA LEU A 600 3.31 0.13 13.57
C LEU A 600 2.04 0.09 14.45
N PHE A 601 1.08 0.98 14.23
CA PHE A 601 -0.18 0.96 14.97
C PHE A 601 -1.03 -0.25 14.58
N GLY A 602 -1.00 -0.67 13.31
CA GLY A 602 -1.60 -1.94 12.87
C GLY A 602 -0.99 -3.17 13.56
N PHE A 603 0.33 -3.19 13.75
CA PHE A 603 1.04 -4.24 14.50
C PHE A 603 0.67 -4.24 15.99
N ILE A 604 0.82 -3.10 16.67
CA ILE A 604 0.49 -2.95 18.10
C ILE A 604 -0.97 -3.34 18.38
N ARG A 605 -1.91 -2.92 17.53
CA ARG A 605 -3.33 -3.29 17.63
C ARG A 605 -3.54 -4.80 17.54
N ARG A 606 -2.90 -5.48 16.59
CA ARG A 606 -2.96 -6.96 16.46
C ARG A 606 -2.41 -7.65 17.72
N VAL A 607 -1.28 -7.18 18.27
CA VAL A 607 -0.67 -7.79 19.46
C VAL A 607 -1.57 -7.64 20.70
N TYR A 608 -2.04 -6.43 21.02
CA TYR A 608 -2.88 -6.21 22.20
C TYR A 608 -4.27 -6.84 22.09
N ALA A 609 -4.86 -6.90 20.89
CA ALA A 609 -6.13 -7.60 20.68
C ALA A 609 -6.01 -9.10 20.95
N ILE A 610 -4.91 -9.73 20.50
CA ILE A 610 -4.59 -11.13 20.80
C ILE A 610 -4.34 -11.30 22.31
N LEU A 611 -3.48 -10.47 22.91
CA LEU A 611 -3.15 -10.54 24.33
C LEU A 611 -4.39 -10.43 25.23
N PHE A 612 -5.30 -9.51 24.93
CA PHE A 612 -6.58 -9.34 25.64
C PHE A 612 -7.44 -10.61 25.55
N LEU A 613 -7.57 -11.20 24.36
CA LEU A 613 -8.28 -12.48 24.19
C LEU A 613 -7.61 -13.62 24.95
N GLN A 614 -6.27 -13.67 24.99
CA GLN A 614 -5.54 -14.68 25.77
C GLN A 614 -5.79 -14.55 27.27
N ILE A 615 -5.83 -13.32 27.80
CA ILE A 615 -6.15 -13.04 29.20
C ILE A 615 -7.61 -13.41 29.51
N LEU A 616 -8.57 -13.10 28.64
CA LEU A 616 -9.99 -13.49 28.81
C LEU A 616 -10.17 -15.02 28.87
N VAL A 617 -9.59 -15.76 27.92
CA VAL A 617 -9.66 -17.24 27.92
C VAL A 617 -9.01 -17.82 29.18
N THR A 618 -7.90 -17.24 29.62
CA THR A 618 -7.21 -17.66 30.85
C THR A 618 -8.03 -17.38 32.10
N GLY A 619 -8.64 -16.20 32.21
CA GLY A 619 -9.53 -15.83 33.31
C GLY A 619 -10.75 -16.74 33.39
N PHE A 620 -11.35 -17.09 32.25
CA PHE A 620 -12.45 -18.06 32.16
C PHE A 620 -12.02 -19.45 32.66
N MET A 621 -10.86 -19.95 32.23
CA MET A 621 -10.34 -21.24 32.67
C MET A 621 -10.02 -21.27 34.18
N ILE A 622 -9.42 -20.19 34.71
CA ILE A 622 -9.18 -20.07 36.16
C ILE A 622 -10.51 -20.03 36.93
N ALA A 623 -11.50 -19.25 36.47
CA ALA A 623 -12.81 -19.18 37.09
C ALA A 623 -13.52 -20.56 37.12
N LEU A 624 -13.45 -21.32 36.03
CA LEU A 624 -14.02 -22.68 35.95
C LEU A 624 -13.40 -23.63 36.99
N PHE A 625 -12.09 -23.52 37.27
CA PHE A 625 -11.41 -24.32 38.30
C PHE A 625 -11.61 -23.82 39.75
N LEU A 626 -12.15 -22.60 39.94
CA LEU A 626 -12.41 -22.02 41.26
C LEU A 626 -13.87 -22.09 41.70
N TYR A 627 -14.81 -21.92 40.76
CA TYR A 627 -16.25 -21.84 41.04
C TYR A 627 -17.02 -23.14 40.77
N VAL A 628 -16.39 -24.15 40.15
CA VAL A 628 -16.99 -25.49 39.98
C VAL A 628 -16.30 -26.46 40.92
N ASP A 629 -16.89 -26.70 42.10
CA ASP A 629 -16.29 -27.54 43.15
C ASP A 629 -15.89 -28.93 42.66
N ALA A 630 -16.69 -29.54 41.79
CA ALA A 630 -16.37 -30.83 41.17
C ALA A 630 -15.05 -30.79 40.39
N VAL A 631 -14.74 -29.69 39.69
CA VAL A 631 -13.48 -29.49 38.98
C VAL A 631 -12.35 -29.14 39.96
N LYS A 632 -12.59 -28.28 40.96
CA LYS A 632 -11.60 -27.95 42.00
C LYS A 632 -11.12 -29.21 42.73
N VAL A 633 -12.05 -30.02 43.23
CA VAL A 633 -11.77 -31.26 43.95
C VAL A 633 -11.13 -32.32 43.04
N TYR A 634 -11.64 -32.50 41.82
CA TYR A 634 -11.04 -33.45 40.88
C TYR A 634 -9.59 -33.07 40.52
N SER A 635 -9.34 -31.79 40.22
CA SER A 635 -8.00 -31.22 39.94
C SER A 635 -7.02 -31.48 41.08
N VAL A 636 -7.38 -31.12 42.31
CA VAL A 636 -6.51 -31.29 43.50
C VAL A 636 -6.19 -32.78 43.76
N ASN A 637 -7.12 -33.68 43.46
CA ASN A 637 -6.93 -35.13 43.61
C ASN A 637 -6.19 -35.80 42.43
N ASN A 638 -6.05 -35.13 41.29
CA ASN A 638 -5.50 -35.68 40.05
C ASN A 638 -4.26 -34.91 39.56
N PRO A 639 -3.10 -35.01 40.25
CA PRO A 639 -1.88 -34.26 39.89
C PRO A 639 -1.31 -34.61 38.50
N TRP A 640 -1.79 -35.68 37.85
CA TRP A 640 -1.46 -35.98 36.45
C TRP A 640 -1.97 -34.89 35.50
N MET A 641 -3.09 -34.20 35.80
CA MET A 641 -3.65 -33.13 34.96
C MET A 641 -2.64 -31.99 34.79
N TYR A 642 -2.03 -31.57 35.90
CA TYR A 642 -0.97 -30.56 35.95
C TYR A 642 0.27 -30.97 35.13
N ILE A 643 0.69 -32.24 35.22
CA ILE A 643 1.84 -32.77 34.46
C ILE A 643 1.53 -32.81 32.95
N VAL A 644 0.33 -33.22 32.55
CA VAL A 644 -0.10 -33.22 31.15
C VAL A 644 -0.20 -31.79 30.60
N GLY A 645 -0.83 -30.87 31.34
CA GLY A 645 -0.90 -29.46 30.95
C GLY A 645 0.49 -28.84 30.75
N LEU A 646 1.41 -29.06 31.69
CA LEU A 646 2.80 -28.63 31.60
C LEU A 646 3.50 -29.16 30.35
N LEU A 647 3.41 -30.47 30.07
CA LEU A 647 4.05 -31.10 28.91
C LEU A 647 3.49 -30.57 27.59
N VAL A 648 2.16 -30.47 27.45
CA VAL A 648 1.51 -29.99 26.23
C VAL A 648 1.86 -28.53 25.97
N THR A 649 1.74 -27.66 26.97
CA THR A 649 2.15 -26.24 26.86
C THR A 649 3.63 -26.13 26.45
N PHE A 650 4.52 -26.90 27.06
CA PHE A 650 5.96 -26.88 26.78
C PHE A 650 6.27 -27.30 25.32
N ILE A 651 5.61 -28.34 24.81
CA ILE A 651 5.76 -28.79 23.42
C ILE A 651 5.30 -27.71 22.43
N ILE A 652 4.15 -27.07 22.68
CA ILE A 652 3.65 -26.01 21.79
C ILE A 652 4.55 -24.77 21.84
N LEU A 653 5.06 -24.40 23.02
CA LEU A 653 6.02 -23.30 23.18
C LEU A 653 7.32 -23.57 22.41
N ILE A 654 7.83 -24.81 22.44
CA ILE A 654 8.94 -25.26 21.60
C ILE A 654 8.60 -25.13 20.11
N ILE A 655 7.42 -25.58 19.65
CA ILE A 655 7.03 -25.47 18.23
C ILE A 655 6.96 -23.99 17.80
N LEU A 656 6.30 -23.14 18.60
CA LEU A 656 6.18 -21.71 18.31
C LEU A 656 7.53 -20.99 18.32
N ALA A 657 8.51 -21.42 19.13
CA ALA A 657 9.84 -20.83 19.17
C ALA A 657 10.78 -21.38 18.07
N CYS A 658 10.86 -22.70 17.91
CA CYS A 658 11.79 -23.40 17.01
C CYS A 658 11.40 -23.32 15.53
N CYS A 659 10.12 -23.13 15.20
CA CYS A 659 9.61 -23.24 13.84
C CYS A 659 9.04 -21.90 13.33
N PRO A 660 9.89 -20.95 12.86
CA PRO A 660 9.43 -19.66 12.30
C PRO A 660 8.38 -19.82 11.21
N ASN A 661 8.53 -20.80 10.32
CA ASN A 661 7.57 -21.08 9.25
C ASN A 661 6.18 -21.41 9.81
N VAL A 662 6.10 -22.07 10.97
CA VAL A 662 4.84 -22.40 11.65
C VAL A 662 4.28 -21.15 12.36
N ARG A 663 5.10 -20.42 13.12
CA ARG A 663 4.71 -19.16 13.79
C ARG A 663 4.26 -18.05 12.81
N ARG A 664 4.74 -18.08 11.57
CA ARG A 664 4.46 -17.09 10.51
C ARG A 664 3.45 -17.56 9.45
N SER A 665 2.95 -18.80 9.54
CA SER A 665 1.93 -19.32 8.60
C SER A 665 0.54 -19.32 9.22
N TYR A 666 -0.32 -18.46 8.69
CA TYR A 666 -1.75 -18.49 8.91
C TYR A 666 -2.36 -19.80 8.35
N PRO A 667 -3.43 -20.38 8.95
CA PRO A 667 -3.99 -20.11 10.29
C PRO A 667 -3.23 -20.86 11.40
N ILE A 668 -2.23 -21.69 11.05
CA ILE A 668 -1.56 -22.63 11.97
C ILE A 668 -0.96 -21.89 13.17
N ASN A 669 -0.41 -20.70 12.94
CA ASN A 669 0.12 -19.81 13.98
C ASN A 669 -0.92 -19.45 15.07
N LEU A 670 -2.14 -19.09 14.67
CA LEU A 670 -3.23 -18.72 15.57
C LEU A 670 -3.87 -19.95 16.20
N ILE A 671 -4.06 -21.03 15.45
CA ILE A 671 -4.56 -22.31 15.99
C ILE A 671 -3.63 -22.79 17.12
N LEU A 672 -2.30 -22.78 16.89
CA LEU A 672 -1.34 -23.15 17.93
C LEU A 672 -1.30 -22.16 19.10
N LEU A 673 -1.47 -20.86 18.86
CA LEU A 673 -1.54 -19.87 19.94
C LEU A 673 -2.83 -20.02 20.78
N THR A 674 -3.97 -20.32 20.16
CA THR A 674 -5.23 -20.60 20.86
C THR A 674 -5.13 -21.90 21.67
N VAL A 675 -4.61 -22.98 21.10
CA VAL A 675 -4.39 -24.24 21.83
C VAL A 675 -3.39 -24.03 22.98
N PHE A 676 -2.29 -23.31 22.76
CA PHE A 676 -1.34 -22.92 23.80
C PHE A 676 -2.04 -22.18 24.95
N THR A 677 -2.85 -21.16 24.65
CA THR A 677 -3.58 -20.38 25.65
C THR A 677 -4.62 -21.21 26.41
N VAL A 678 -5.32 -22.15 25.75
CA VAL A 678 -6.26 -23.05 26.45
C VAL A 678 -5.51 -24.03 27.36
N CYS A 679 -4.38 -24.59 26.90
CA CYS A 679 -3.55 -25.48 27.72
C CYS A 679 -2.87 -24.75 28.91
N GLU A 680 -2.42 -23.51 28.70
CA GLU A 680 -1.87 -22.67 29.76
C GLU A 680 -2.95 -22.19 30.74
N GLY A 681 -4.13 -21.80 30.26
CA GLY A 681 -5.29 -21.48 31.10
C GLY A 681 -5.74 -22.68 31.94
N PHE A 682 -5.74 -23.89 31.37
CA PHE A 682 -5.97 -25.14 32.10
C PHE A 682 -4.89 -25.38 33.17
N LEU A 683 -3.62 -25.20 32.83
CA LEU A 683 -2.50 -25.35 33.78
C LEU A 683 -2.61 -24.35 34.94
N LEU A 684 -2.95 -23.09 34.66
CA LEU A 684 -3.20 -22.04 35.65
C LEU A 684 -4.44 -22.33 36.50
N GLY A 685 -5.49 -22.91 35.91
CA GLY A 685 -6.64 -23.45 36.63
C GLY A 685 -6.24 -24.53 37.65
N THR A 686 -5.43 -25.52 37.23
CA THR A 686 -4.94 -26.56 38.16
C THR A 686 -4.09 -25.95 39.30
N ILE A 687 -3.21 -24.99 39.00
CA ILE A 687 -2.42 -24.26 40.01
C ILE A 687 -3.33 -23.53 41.01
N SER A 688 -4.31 -22.78 40.49
CA SER A 688 -5.24 -21.96 41.27
C SER A 688 -6.18 -22.80 42.14
N SER A 689 -6.51 -24.03 41.72
CA SER A 689 -7.38 -24.94 42.48
C SER A 689 -6.84 -25.32 43.88
N HIS A 690 -5.54 -25.13 44.14
CA HIS A 690 -4.91 -25.35 45.44
C HIS A 690 -4.98 -24.15 46.42
N TYR A 691 -5.50 -23.01 45.96
CA TYR A 691 -5.64 -21.75 46.70
C TYR A 691 -7.11 -21.47 47.02
N GLU A 692 -7.37 -20.48 47.86
CA GLU A 692 -8.74 -19.99 48.04
C GLU A 692 -9.08 -18.88 47.03
N LYS A 693 -10.36 -18.82 46.64
CA LYS A 693 -10.84 -17.98 45.53
C LYS A 693 -10.47 -16.50 45.71
N ASP A 694 -10.52 -16.02 46.95
CA ASP A 694 -10.30 -14.61 47.29
C ASP A 694 -8.80 -14.25 47.19
N GLU A 695 -7.89 -15.20 47.51
CA GLU A 695 -6.45 -15.06 47.28
C GLU A 695 -6.13 -14.92 45.78
N VAL A 696 -6.79 -15.74 44.95
CA VAL A 696 -6.58 -15.72 43.49
C VAL A 696 -7.14 -14.45 42.86
N LEU A 697 -8.33 -14.02 43.27
CA LEU A 697 -8.94 -12.76 42.79
C LEU A 697 -8.07 -11.54 43.13
N LEU A 698 -7.52 -11.49 44.36
CA LEU A 698 -6.60 -10.43 44.76
C LEU A 698 -5.31 -10.46 43.92
N ALA A 699 -4.73 -11.65 43.68
CA ALA A 699 -3.55 -11.79 42.84
C ALA A 699 -3.80 -11.37 41.37
N VAL A 700 -4.96 -11.68 40.80
CA VAL A 700 -5.37 -11.19 39.47
C VAL A 700 -5.49 -9.67 39.46
N GLY A 701 -6.14 -9.08 40.46
CA GLY A 701 -6.31 -7.62 40.57
C GLY A 701 -4.97 -6.87 40.63
N ILE A 702 -4.05 -7.31 41.49
CA ILE A 702 -2.71 -6.72 41.60
C ILE A 702 -1.95 -6.88 40.28
N THR A 703 -2.01 -8.06 39.64
CA THR A 703 -1.36 -8.29 38.34
C THR A 703 -1.87 -7.34 37.27
N ALA A 704 -3.19 -7.14 37.18
CA ALA A 704 -3.80 -6.24 36.19
C ALA A 704 -3.34 -4.80 36.37
N VAL A 705 -3.30 -4.29 37.60
CA VAL A 705 -2.81 -2.94 37.92
C VAL A 705 -1.33 -2.79 37.58
N VAL A 706 -0.48 -3.75 38.00
CA VAL A 706 0.96 -3.74 37.73
C VAL A 706 1.24 -3.81 36.23
N ALA A 707 0.59 -4.72 35.50
CA ALA A 707 0.77 -4.87 34.06
C ALA A 707 0.33 -3.63 33.28
N LEU A 708 -0.80 -3.01 33.66
CA LEU A 708 -1.27 -1.76 33.06
C LEU A 708 -0.28 -0.61 33.31
N ALA A 709 0.14 -0.40 34.57
CA ALA A 709 1.05 0.67 34.95
C ALA A 709 2.42 0.55 34.25
N LEU A 710 3.00 -0.66 34.21
CA LEU A 710 4.27 -0.92 33.52
C LEU A 710 4.15 -0.77 32.00
N THR A 711 3.02 -1.16 31.41
CA THR A 711 2.74 -0.96 29.99
C THR A 711 2.68 0.54 29.66
N VAL A 712 1.91 1.32 30.43
CA VAL A 712 1.81 2.78 30.25
C VAL A 712 3.16 3.46 30.44
N PHE A 713 3.94 3.05 31.44
CA PHE A 713 5.32 3.52 31.64
C PHE A 713 6.21 3.20 30.43
N ALA A 714 6.16 1.99 29.88
CA ALA A 714 6.94 1.58 28.71
C ALA A 714 6.60 2.38 27.44
N PHE A 715 5.33 2.79 27.28
CA PHE A 715 4.89 3.70 26.21
C PHE A 715 5.36 5.16 26.39
N GLN A 716 5.53 5.63 27.62
CA GLN A 716 5.82 7.05 27.92
C GLN A 716 7.30 7.34 28.20
N THR A 717 8.08 6.34 28.62
CA THR A 717 9.46 6.54 29.07
C THR A 717 10.42 6.81 27.90
N LYS A 718 11.41 7.68 28.15
CA LYS A 718 12.46 8.06 27.19
C LYS A 718 13.70 7.16 27.28
N TRP A 719 13.73 6.22 28.23
CA TRP A 719 14.86 5.34 28.50
C TRP A 719 14.79 4.05 27.67
N ASP A 720 15.93 3.61 27.14
CA ASP A 720 16.06 2.39 26.34
C ASP A 720 16.34 1.17 27.25
N PHE A 721 15.29 0.44 27.63
CA PHE A 721 15.44 -0.82 28.38
C PHE A 721 15.84 -1.99 27.47
N THR A 722 15.74 -1.87 26.14
CA THR A 722 16.09 -2.94 25.19
C THR A 722 17.59 -3.28 25.22
N MET A 723 18.44 -2.35 25.68
CA MET A 723 19.86 -2.62 25.93
C MET A 723 20.13 -3.48 27.17
N MET A 724 19.16 -3.63 28.09
CA MET A 724 19.33 -4.39 29.35
C MET A 724 19.11 -5.90 29.20
N GLY A 725 18.71 -6.41 28.02
CA GLY A 725 18.34 -7.82 27.82
C GLY A 725 19.39 -8.84 28.30
N GLY A 726 20.68 -8.53 28.11
CA GLY A 726 21.78 -9.36 28.60
C GLY A 726 21.88 -9.43 30.14
N MET A 727 21.55 -8.34 30.85
CA MET A 727 21.49 -8.33 32.32
C MET A 727 20.25 -9.06 32.83
N LEU A 728 19.09 -8.85 32.20
CA LEU A 728 17.86 -9.57 32.53
C LEU A 728 18.03 -11.10 32.39
N PHE A 729 18.76 -11.54 31.36
CA PHE A 729 19.14 -12.95 31.18
C PHE A 729 20.02 -13.48 32.33
N VAL A 730 21.00 -12.71 32.80
CA VAL A 730 21.83 -13.07 33.97
C VAL A 730 20.99 -13.13 35.25
N PHE A 731 20.09 -12.17 35.47
CA PHE A 731 19.18 -12.21 36.64
C PHE A 731 18.24 -13.42 36.62
N VAL A 732 17.80 -13.90 35.46
CA VAL A 732 17.03 -15.15 35.33
C VAL A 732 17.87 -16.38 35.68
N ILE A 733 19.16 -16.42 35.30
CA ILE A 733 20.07 -17.50 35.71
C ILE A 733 20.27 -17.49 37.23
N ILE A 734 20.48 -16.32 37.84
CA ILE A 734 20.60 -16.16 39.29
C ILE A 734 19.31 -16.60 40.00
N LEU A 735 18.15 -16.21 39.49
CA LEU A 735 16.84 -16.64 40.02
C LEU A 735 16.65 -18.17 39.92
N ILE A 736 17.12 -18.81 38.85
CA ILE A 736 17.11 -20.28 38.71
C ILE A 736 18.00 -20.93 39.79
N CYS A 737 19.24 -20.45 39.97
CA CYS A 737 20.15 -20.95 41.01
C CYS A 737 19.57 -20.76 42.42
N PHE A 738 18.98 -19.59 42.70
CA PHE A 738 18.29 -19.30 43.96
C PHE A 738 17.06 -20.20 44.19
N GLY A 739 16.38 -20.61 43.11
CA GLY A 739 15.30 -21.60 43.15
C GLY A 739 15.75 -22.99 43.59
N PHE A 740 16.96 -23.41 43.22
CA PHE A 740 17.57 -24.65 43.74
C PHE A 740 17.91 -24.55 45.23
N LEU A 741 18.40 -23.40 45.69
CA LEU A 741 18.61 -23.17 47.13
C LEU A 741 17.28 -23.19 47.90
N CYS A 742 16.20 -22.65 47.33
CA CYS A 742 14.85 -22.74 47.91
C CYS A 742 14.33 -24.18 48.05
N LEU A 743 14.66 -25.08 47.11
CA LEU A 743 14.32 -26.50 47.19
C LEU A 743 15.01 -27.22 48.36
N ILE A 744 16.26 -26.85 48.65
CA ILE A 744 17.08 -27.45 49.72
C ILE A 744 16.66 -26.91 51.09
N PHE A 745 16.58 -25.59 51.26
CA PHE A 745 16.41 -24.96 52.57
C PHE A 745 14.94 -24.75 53.00
N GLN A 746 13.96 -24.90 52.09
CA GLN A 746 12.50 -24.94 52.34
C GLN A 746 11.92 -23.86 53.29
N ASN A 747 12.58 -22.70 53.37
CA ASN A 747 12.24 -21.63 54.30
C ASN A 747 11.17 -20.69 53.70
N ARG A 748 10.18 -20.29 54.52
CA ARG A 748 9.11 -19.33 54.17
C ARG A 748 9.66 -17.97 53.75
N ILE A 749 10.62 -17.42 54.49
CA ILE A 749 11.22 -16.11 54.19
C ILE A 749 11.96 -16.17 52.86
N LEU A 750 12.78 -17.21 52.67
CA LEU A 750 13.51 -17.46 51.42
C LEU A 750 12.55 -17.59 50.21
N SER A 751 11.41 -18.27 50.41
CA SER A 751 10.36 -18.42 49.39
C SER A 751 9.64 -17.10 49.06
N MET A 752 9.45 -16.22 50.05
CA MET A 752 8.87 -14.87 49.84
C MET A 752 9.86 -13.96 49.11
N VAL A 753 11.12 -13.92 49.51
CA VAL A 753 12.19 -13.20 48.81
C VAL A 753 12.32 -13.67 47.37
N TYR A 754 12.29 -14.98 47.14
CA TYR A 754 12.25 -15.58 45.80
C TYR A 754 11.06 -15.10 44.96
N ALA A 755 9.86 -15.02 45.55
CA ALA A 755 8.67 -14.56 44.86
C ALA A 755 8.75 -13.07 44.49
N SER A 756 9.20 -12.21 45.41
CA SER A 756 9.35 -10.77 45.17
C SER A 756 10.41 -10.46 44.10
N ILE A 757 11.57 -11.13 44.15
CA ILE A 757 12.62 -10.98 43.13
C ILE A 757 12.10 -11.48 41.76
N GLY A 758 11.35 -12.59 41.75
CA GLY A 758 10.68 -13.08 40.54
C GLY A 758 9.71 -12.05 39.94
N ALA A 759 8.80 -11.50 40.74
CA ALA A 759 7.84 -10.49 40.29
C ALA A 759 8.54 -9.24 39.71
N LEU A 760 9.63 -8.77 40.35
CA LEU A 760 10.41 -7.63 39.87
C LEU A 760 11.15 -7.91 38.55
N ILE A 761 11.76 -9.09 38.41
CA ILE A 761 12.46 -9.47 37.16
C ILE A 761 11.47 -9.58 36.00
N PHE A 762 10.31 -10.21 36.19
CA PHE A 762 9.30 -10.33 35.13
C PHE A 762 8.56 -9.01 34.86
N SER A 763 8.48 -8.11 35.84
CA SER A 763 8.04 -6.71 35.63
C SER A 763 9.01 -5.93 34.72
N ALA A 764 10.33 -6.10 34.90
CA ALA A 764 11.33 -5.50 34.03
C ALA A 764 11.32 -6.12 32.62
N TYR A 765 11.05 -7.42 32.49
CA TYR A 765 10.81 -8.05 31.20
C TYR A 765 9.56 -7.52 30.49
N LEU A 766 8.45 -7.30 31.21
CA LEU A 766 7.25 -6.73 30.60
C LEU A 766 7.51 -5.36 29.95
N VAL A 767 8.32 -4.51 30.61
CA VAL A 767 8.78 -3.22 30.03
C VAL A 767 9.69 -3.45 28.81
N PHE A 768 10.65 -4.38 28.90
CA PHE A 768 11.57 -4.73 27.81
C PHE A 768 10.84 -5.26 26.56
N ASP A 769 9.99 -6.28 26.70
CA ASP A 769 9.27 -6.90 25.57
C ASP A 769 8.19 -5.94 25.02
N THR A 770 7.63 -5.06 25.85
CA THR A 770 6.75 -3.96 25.38
C THR A 770 7.52 -2.95 24.52
N GLN A 771 8.69 -2.48 24.95
CA GLN A 771 9.52 -1.57 24.12
C GLN A 771 10.03 -2.23 22.84
N LEU A 772 10.43 -3.50 22.89
CA LEU A 772 10.90 -4.27 21.74
C LEU A 772 9.80 -4.44 20.66
N MET A 773 8.54 -4.46 21.07
CA MET A 773 7.37 -4.44 20.19
C MET A 773 7.06 -3.02 19.67
N ILE A 774 7.06 -1.99 20.51
CA ILE A 774 6.74 -0.61 20.10
C ILE A 774 7.80 -0.06 19.13
N GLY A 775 9.07 -0.46 19.28
CA GLY A 775 10.17 0.05 18.47
C GLY A 775 10.41 1.55 18.65
N GLY A 776 11.10 2.19 17.70
CA GLY A 776 11.41 3.62 17.73
C GLY A 776 12.89 3.90 17.49
N LYS A 777 13.50 4.75 18.32
CA LYS A 777 14.92 5.16 18.22
C LYS A 777 15.92 4.09 18.71
N HIS A 778 15.42 2.92 19.10
CA HIS A 778 16.15 1.86 19.79
C HIS A 778 16.74 0.86 18.79
N LYS A 779 17.89 0.25 19.11
CA LYS A 779 18.64 -0.60 18.14
C LYS A 779 17.87 -1.87 17.73
N TYR A 780 16.94 -2.33 18.55
CA TYR A 780 16.20 -3.58 18.37
C TYR A 780 14.70 -3.31 18.24
N SER A 781 14.07 -3.89 17.22
CA SER A 781 12.62 -3.85 17.01
C SER A 781 12.13 -5.14 16.36
N LEU A 782 10.90 -5.54 16.67
CA LEU A 782 10.26 -6.70 16.05
C LEU A 782 9.70 -6.33 14.66
N SER A 783 9.79 -7.28 13.72
CA SER A 783 9.09 -7.15 12.42
C SER A 783 7.58 -7.28 12.65
N PRO A 784 6.72 -6.56 11.91
CA PRO A 784 5.26 -6.74 11.94
C PRO A 784 4.81 -8.21 11.70
N GLU A 785 5.64 -9.00 11.03
CA GLU A 785 5.50 -10.44 10.81
C GLU A 785 5.52 -11.29 12.11
N GLU A 786 6.01 -10.75 13.23
CA GLU A 786 6.25 -11.47 14.49
C GLU A 786 5.15 -11.21 15.55
N TYR A 787 3.95 -10.77 15.16
CA TYR A 787 2.88 -10.38 16.10
C TYR A 787 2.47 -11.49 17.08
N ILE A 788 2.49 -12.75 16.63
CA ILE A 788 2.29 -13.95 17.46
C ILE A 788 3.37 -14.09 18.55
N PHE A 789 4.62 -13.72 18.25
CA PHE A 789 5.73 -13.78 19.20
C PHE A 789 5.65 -12.68 20.24
N ALA A 790 5.33 -11.44 19.83
CA ALA A 790 5.12 -10.33 20.73
C ALA A 790 3.97 -10.61 21.73
N ALA A 791 2.83 -11.10 21.24
CA ALA A 791 1.71 -11.49 22.10
C ALA A 791 2.10 -12.61 23.08
N LEU A 792 2.79 -13.65 22.61
CA LEU A 792 3.26 -14.77 23.42
C LEU A 792 4.19 -14.32 24.56
N ASN A 793 5.14 -13.40 24.30
CA ASN A 793 6.05 -12.90 25.34
C ASN A 793 5.31 -12.07 26.40
N LEU A 794 4.51 -11.08 25.97
CA LEU A 794 3.76 -10.21 26.89
C LEU A 794 2.78 -11.01 27.75
N TYR A 795 2.11 -12.01 27.15
CA TYR A 795 1.27 -12.95 27.87
C TYR A 795 2.08 -13.75 28.90
N LEU A 796 3.22 -14.32 28.51
CA LEU A 796 4.09 -15.05 29.43
C LEU A 796 4.61 -14.17 30.58
N ASP A 797 4.92 -12.89 30.37
CA ASP A 797 5.29 -11.99 31.47
C ASP A 797 4.14 -11.76 32.44
N ILE A 798 2.96 -11.37 31.95
CA ILE A 798 1.77 -11.14 32.78
C ILE A 798 1.41 -12.40 33.59
N ILE A 799 1.47 -13.58 32.97
CA ILE A 799 1.22 -14.86 33.64
C ILE A 799 2.31 -15.20 34.67
N ASN A 800 3.58 -14.93 34.40
CA ASN A 800 4.63 -15.17 35.40
C ASN A 800 4.55 -14.18 36.57
N ILE A 801 4.23 -12.90 36.33
CA ILE A 801 3.95 -11.91 37.38
C ILE A 801 2.79 -12.40 38.27
N PHE A 802 1.67 -12.85 37.67
CA PHE A 802 0.57 -13.46 38.40
C PHE A 802 1.00 -14.68 39.23
N ILE A 803 1.77 -15.61 38.64
CA ILE A 803 2.28 -16.79 39.35
C ILE A 803 3.15 -16.39 40.55
N TYR A 804 3.96 -15.33 40.47
CA TYR A 804 4.78 -14.85 41.57
C TYR A 804 3.97 -14.15 42.66
N ILE A 805 2.96 -13.33 42.31
CA ILE A 805 2.04 -12.70 43.27
C ILE A 805 1.20 -13.77 44.00
N LEU A 806 0.67 -14.76 43.27
CA LEU A 806 -0.12 -15.87 43.81
C LEU A 806 0.68 -16.80 44.76
N GLN A 807 2.02 -16.69 44.80
CA GLN A 807 2.84 -17.40 45.79
C GLN A 807 2.82 -16.75 47.19
N HIS A 808 2.11 -15.63 47.37
CA HIS A 808 2.08 -14.86 48.61
C HIS A 808 0.79 -14.95 49.46
N PRO A 809 0.34 -16.14 49.91
CA PRO A 809 -0.50 -16.27 51.12
C PRO A 809 0.18 -17.04 52.28
N PRO A 810 -0.39 -16.99 53.50
CA PRO A 810 0.28 -17.48 54.70
C PRO A 810 0.06 -18.98 55.04
N GLU A 811 1.11 -19.59 55.58
CA GLU A 811 1.03 -20.49 56.74
C GLU A 811 0.04 -21.68 56.76
N ARG A 812 0.02 -22.53 55.72
CA ARG A 812 -0.14 -24.02 55.83
C ARG A 812 -0.04 -24.69 54.44
N ARG A 813 0.34 -25.98 54.43
CA ARG A 813 0.47 -26.95 53.28
C ARG A 813 1.90 -27.14 52.72
N LYS A 814 2.75 -27.89 53.45
CA LYS A 814 4.12 -28.26 53.02
C LYS A 814 4.18 -29.20 51.81
N SER A 815 3.23 -30.14 51.69
CA SER A 815 3.29 -31.30 50.78
C SER A 815 3.30 -31.02 49.27
N CYS A 816 3.19 -29.75 48.84
CA CYS A 816 3.11 -29.37 47.42
C CYS A 816 4.33 -28.56 46.92
N GLN A 817 5.32 -28.24 47.78
CA GLN A 817 6.41 -27.33 47.43
C GLN A 817 7.34 -27.85 46.33
N LEU A 818 7.74 -29.13 46.39
CA LEU A 818 8.62 -29.77 45.39
C LEU A 818 8.03 -29.67 43.96
N LEU A 819 6.76 -30.07 43.80
CA LEU A 819 6.04 -30.01 42.52
C LEU A 819 5.85 -28.56 42.02
N LYS A 820 5.63 -27.60 42.94
CA LYS A 820 5.52 -26.16 42.63
C LYS A 820 6.84 -25.44 42.33
N LEU A 821 8.00 -26.04 42.64
CA LEU A 821 9.33 -25.48 42.31
C LEU A 821 9.92 -26.10 41.04
N TRP A 822 9.71 -27.41 40.81
CA TRP A 822 10.20 -28.11 39.63
C TRP A 822 9.62 -27.55 38.31
N THR A 823 8.40 -27.02 38.35
CA THR A 823 7.77 -26.36 37.19
C THR A 823 8.20 -24.92 36.96
N LYS A 824 8.68 -24.20 37.99
CA LYS A 824 9.38 -22.92 37.76
C LYS A 824 10.68 -23.18 37.01
N PHE A 825 11.40 -24.24 37.40
CA PHE A 825 12.60 -24.66 36.69
C PHE A 825 12.29 -24.97 35.21
N THR A 826 11.36 -25.89 34.90
CA THR A 826 11.09 -26.24 33.49
C THR A 826 10.49 -25.10 32.67
N ARG A 827 9.52 -24.33 33.19
CA ARG A 827 8.90 -23.20 32.47
C ARG A 827 9.92 -22.11 32.14
N VAL A 828 10.65 -21.61 33.14
CA VAL A 828 11.60 -20.50 32.96
C VAL A 828 12.82 -20.94 32.14
N TRP A 829 13.35 -22.14 32.41
CA TRP A 829 14.51 -22.68 31.69
C TRP A 829 14.19 -22.99 30.23
N GLY A 830 13.06 -23.63 29.90
CA GLY A 830 12.76 -23.97 28.51
C GLY A 830 12.31 -22.77 27.67
N ALA A 831 11.32 -22.02 28.16
CA ALA A 831 10.68 -20.96 27.38
C ALA A 831 11.64 -19.82 27.04
N ARG A 832 12.34 -19.25 28.04
CA ARG A 832 13.20 -18.08 27.84
C ARG A 832 14.64 -18.40 27.45
N LYS A 833 15.24 -19.53 27.90
CA LYS A 833 16.60 -19.89 27.43
C LYS A 833 16.61 -20.20 25.94
N PHE A 834 15.62 -20.93 25.43
CA PHE A 834 15.56 -21.25 24.00
C PHE A 834 15.28 -20.02 23.14
N THR A 835 14.26 -19.22 23.50
CA THR A 835 13.92 -18.00 22.73
C THR A 835 15.06 -16.97 22.77
N HIS A 836 15.68 -16.72 23.92
CA HIS A 836 16.83 -15.82 24.00
C HIS A 836 18.05 -16.34 23.24
N TRP A 837 18.39 -17.63 23.35
CA TRP A 837 19.47 -18.26 22.56
C TRP A 837 19.21 -18.13 21.06
N TYR A 838 17.98 -18.42 20.61
CA TYR A 838 17.57 -18.29 19.22
C TYR A 838 17.66 -16.85 18.70
N PHE A 839 17.19 -15.87 19.48
CA PHE A 839 17.27 -14.45 19.09
C PHE A 839 18.70 -13.92 19.09
N VAL A 840 19.53 -14.26 20.07
CA VAL A 840 20.95 -13.86 20.11
C VAL A 840 21.72 -14.47 18.93
N GLN A 841 21.52 -15.76 18.63
CA GLN A 841 22.10 -16.41 17.44
C GLN A 841 21.59 -15.82 16.13
N ARG A 842 20.30 -15.50 16.02
CA ARG A 842 19.72 -14.89 14.81
C ARG A 842 20.20 -13.45 14.61
N LEU A 843 20.36 -12.67 15.69
CA LEU A 843 20.91 -11.31 15.65
C LEU A 843 22.39 -11.31 15.27
N SER A 844 23.22 -12.16 15.88
CA SER A 844 24.65 -12.25 15.54
C SER A 844 24.86 -12.75 14.09
N ALA A 845 24.10 -13.75 13.64
CA ALA A 845 24.11 -14.20 12.25
C ALA A 845 23.66 -13.10 11.27
N SER A 846 22.69 -12.27 11.67
CA SER A 846 22.21 -11.14 10.85
C SER A 846 23.22 -9.99 10.80
N GLU A 847 23.90 -9.66 11.92
CA GLU A 847 24.99 -8.67 11.91
C GLU A 847 26.21 -9.17 11.11
N LEU A 848 26.55 -10.47 11.18
CA LEU A 848 27.56 -11.11 10.33
C LEU A 848 27.21 -11.00 8.85
N ALA A 849 26.03 -11.46 8.44
CA ALA A 849 25.58 -11.39 7.04
C ALA A 849 25.49 -9.94 6.53
N LEU A 850 25.06 -9.00 7.38
CA LEU A 850 25.04 -7.57 7.05
C LEU A 850 26.46 -6.97 6.97
N SER A 851 27.43 -7.47 7.74
CA SER A 851 28.84 -7.07 7.62
C SER A 851 29.47 -7.60 6.34
N GLU A 852 29.15 -8.84 5.95
CA GLU A 852 29.65 -9.49 4.74
C GLU A 852 29.05 -8.85 3.48
N LEU A 853 27.74 -8.60 3.45
CA LEU A 853 27.08 -7.87 2.35
C LEU A 853 27.59 -6.42 2.24
N ARG A 854 27.97 -5.77 3.36
CA ARG A 854 28.62 -4.45 3.33
C ARG A 854 30.06 -4.51 2.83
N ALA A 855 30.80 -5.56 3.16
CA ALA A 855 32.14 -5.82 2.62
C ALA A 855 32.07 -6.08 1.11
N GLN A 856 31.22 -7.00 0.66
CA GLN A 856 30.97 -7.27 -0.77
C GLN A 856 30.51 -6.01 -1.50
N LYS A 857 29.54 -5.25 -0.98
CA LYS A 857 29.13 -3.97 -1.60
C LYS A 857 30.30 -2.99 -1.71
N LYS A 858 31.17 -2.92 -0.71
CA LYS A 858 32.35 -2.05 -0.75
C LYS A 858 33.35 -2.53 -1.81
N THR A 859 33.67 -3.83 -1.86
CA THR A 859 34.59 -4.41 -2.86
C THR A 859 34.06 -4.23 -4.28
N ILE A 860 32.74 -4.42 -4.51
CA ILE A 860 32.10 -4.16 -5.81
C ILE A 860 32.17 -2.66 -6.15
N LEU A 861 32.01 -1.75 -5.19
CA LEU A 861 32.16 -0.32 -5.42
C LEU A 861 33.61 0.05 -5.80
N GLU A 862 34.59 -0.50 -5.10
CA GLU A 862 36.03 -0.30 -5.38
C GLU A 862 36.41 -0.90 -6.74
N GLU A 863 35.89 -2.08 -7.10
CA GLU A 863 36.12 -2.73 -8.39
C GLU A 863 35.48 -1.98 -9.56
N VAL A 864 34.26 -1.47 -9.41
CA VAL A 864 33.59 -0.62 -10.43
C VAL A 864 34.33 0.72 -10.58
N MET A 865 34.80 1.32 -9.48
CA MET A 865 35.60 2.56 -9.51
C MET A 865 37.00 2.37 -10.14
N GLU A 866 37.62 1.19 -10.01
CA GLU A 866 38.90 0.91 -10.68
C GLU A 866 38.74 0.56 -12.16
N LYS A 867 37.67 -0.13 -12.56
CA LYS A 867 37.56 -0.71 -13.91
C LYS A 867 36.99 0.23 -14.97
N GLU A 868 35.94 1.01 -14.67
CA GLU A 868 35.29 1.85 -15.69
C GLU A 868 34.95 3.28 -15.24
N THR A 869 34.63 4.13 -16.23
CA THR A 869 34.40 5.58 -16.13
C THR A 869 35.64 6.42 -15.75
N TYR A 870 35.94 6.64 -14.46
CA TYR A 870 36.81 7.76 -14.03
C TYR A 870 38.22 7.75 -14.64
N LYS A 871 38.97 6.64 -14.54
CA LYS A 871 40.38 6.58 -15.00
C LYS A 871 40.52 6.74 -16.51
N LYS A 872 39.73 5.99 -17.30
CA LYS A 872 39.75 6.10 -18.77
C LYS A 872 39.21 7.46 -19.26
N ALA A 873 38.22 8.05 -18.59
CA ALA A 873 37.77 9.40 -18.92
C ALA A 873 38.88 10.44 -18.66
N LYS A 874 39.63 10.33 -17.54
CA LYS A 874 40.78 11.20 -17.25
C LYS A 874 41.89 11.04 -18.30
N GLU A 875 42.30 9.81 -18.63
CA GLU A 875 43.30 9.54 -19.68
C GLU A 875 42.89 10.04 -21.07
N ILE A 876 41.60 10.02 -21.40
CA ILE A 876 41.07 10.54 -22.68
C ILE A 876 41.04 12.08 -22.67
N LEU A 877 40.55 12.71 -21.60
CA LEU A 877 40.52 14.18 -21.49
C LEU A 877 41.93 14.78 -21.50
N GLU A 878 42.86 14.21 -20.74
CA GLU A 878 44.26 14.65 -20.68
C GLU A 878 44.98 14.51 -22.03
N LYS A 879 44.57 13.55 -22.87
CA LYS A 879 45.16 13.27 -24.19
C LYS A 879 44.53 14.04 -25.35
N TYR A 880 43.25 14.43 -25.26
CA TYR A 880 42.51 15.03 -26.37
C TYR A 880 42.00 16.47 -26.10
N ASP A 881 41.87 16.90 -24.85
CA ASP A 881 41.59 18.31 -24.49
C ASP A 881 42.22 18.70 -23.13
N PRO A 882 43.56 18.87 -23.08
CA PRO A 882 44.29 19.24 -21.86
C PRO A 882 43.97 20.65 -21.36
N ALA A 883 43.35 21.50 -22.18
CA ALA A 883 42.90 22.84 -21.78
C ALA A 883 41.61 22.76 -20.96
N ARG A 884 40.61 22.01 -21.44
CA ARG A 884 39.38 21.69 -20.71
C ARG A 884 39.69 20.96 -19.42
N PHE A 885 40.64 20.03 -19.45
CA PHE A 885 41.07 19.28 -18.28
C PHE A 885 41.60 20.20 -17.15
N LYS A 886 42.45 21.18 -17.48
CA LYS A 886 42.92 22.18 -16.50
C LYS A 886 41.84 23.14 -16.00
N GLN A 887 40.84 23.47 -16.82
CA GLN A 887 39.68 24.24 -16.33
C GLN A 887 38.85 23.42 -15.34
N LEU A 888 38.63 22.13 -15.61
CA LEU A 888 37.87 21.24 -14.72
C LEU A 888 38.59 20.96 -13.40
N GLU A 889 39.92 20.81 -13.39
CA GLU A 889 40.67 20.70 -12.12
C GLU A 889 40.61 22.01 -11.31
N ALA A 890 40.54 23.19 -11.96
CA ALA A 890 40.35 24.47 -11.27
C ALA A 890 38.91 24.67 -10.74
N GLU A 891 37.88 24.29 -11.50
CA GLU A 891 36.47 24.37 -11.07
C GLU A 891 36.16 23.48 -9.86
N PHE A 892 36.93 22.40 -9.63
CA PHE A 892 36.73 21.49 -8.50
C PHE A 892 37.43 21.90 -7.19
N ASP A 893 38.42 22.80 -7.21
CA ASP A 893 39.10 23.29 -6.00
C ASP A 893 38.38 24.50 -5.36
N GLU A 894 37.55 25.24 -6.10
CA GLU A 894 36.80 26.41 -5.59
C GLU A 894 35.42 26.06 -5.00
N SER A 895 35.39 25.15 -4.01
CA SER A 895 34.24 24.99 -3.10
C SER A 895 34.59 25.43 -1.66
N PRO A 896 33.79 26.29 -1.01
CA PRO A 896 34.25 27.09 0.13
C PRO A 896 34.39 26.30 1.44
N VAL A 897 35.62 25.91 1.76
CA VAL A 897 35.99 25.47 3.12
C VAL A 897 36.09 26.69 4.03
N VAL A 898 35.03 26.94 4.82
CA VAL A 898 35.03 27.97 5.87
C VAL A 898 36.05 27.60 6.95
N LYS A 899 37.18 28.31 6.96
CA LYS A 899 38.16 28.26 8.07
C LYS A 899 37.62 29.05 9.26
N PRO A 900 37.83 28.60 10.51
CA PRO A 900 37.53 29.41 11.69
C PRO A 900 38.49 30.59 11.76
N LEU A 901 37.97 31.77 12.12
CA LEU A 901 38.74 32.97 12.43
C LEU A 901 38.27 33.58 13.76
N GLU A 902 39.17 34.34 14.37
CA GLU A 902 39.12 34.68 15.80
C GLU A 902 38.24 35.92 16.10
N LYS A 903 38.05 36.18 17.40
CA LYS A 903 37.29 37.36 17.87
C LYS A 903 38.11 38.63 17.68
N GLU A 904 37.53 39.63 17.04
CA GLU A 904 37.89 41.03 17.27
C GLU A 904 36.68 41.98 17.10
N LYS A 905 36.85 43.23 17.56
CA LYS A 905 35.80 44.25 17.75
C LYS A 905 36.49 45.62 17.94
N PRO A 906 35.84 46.77 17.64
CA PRO A 906 34.98 47.13 16.50
C PRO A 906 35.32 48.52 15.88
N SER A 907 34.85 48.87 14.66
CA SER A 907 34.42 50.27 14.34
C SER A 907 33.66 50.47 13.01
N GLU A 908 32.83 51.52 12.98
CA GLU A 908 32.41 52.49 11.92
C GLU A 908 32.49 52.07 10.41
N VAL A 909 31.42 51.98 9.58
CA VAL A 909 30.42 52.99 9.11
C VAL A 909 31.07 54.20 8.35
N PRO A 910 30.65 54.66 7.14
CA PRO A 910 29.73 54.13 6.08
C PRO A 910 30.23 54.34 4.60
N ALA A 911 29.31 54.22 3.60
CA ALA A 911 29.27 54.91 2.27
C ALA A 911 30.25 54.44 1.15
N GLN A 912 29.97 54.59 -0.18
CA GLN A 912 28.82 55.05 -0.99
C GLN A 912 28.94 54.57 -2.48
N LEU A 913 27.82 54.56 -3.25
CA LEU A 913 27.57 55.00 -4.68
C LEU A 913 28.69 54.89 -5.80
N GLN A 914 28.46 54.74 -7.13
CA GLN A 914 27.27 54.63 -8.02
C GLN A 914 27.66 54.55 -9.55
N GLU A 915 26.91 53.79 -10.39
CA GLU A 915 26.89 53.81 -11.91
C GLU A 915 28.25 53.56 -12.66
N ARG A 916 28.46 53.58 -14.01
CA ARG A 916 27.70 53.77 -15.29
C ARG A 916 28.51 53.09 -16.46
N GLY A 917 28.06 52.68 -17.67
CA GLY A 917 26.73 52.43 -18.29
C GLY A 917 26.66 52.65 -19.84
N THR A 918 26.43 51.60 -20.65
CA THR A 918 26.09 51.54 -22.14
C THR A 918 27.13 52.07 -23.18
N TYR A 919 27.38 51.49 -24.39
CA TYR A 919 26.56 51.56 -25.65
C TYR A 919 27.13 50.81 -26.92
N LEU A 920 26.23 50.20 -27.73
CA LEU A 920 26.07 50.12 -29.24
C LEU A 920 27.13 49.67 -30.32
N ARG A 921 26.70 48.67 -31.16
CA ARG A 921 26.79 48.46 -32.66
C ARG A 921 28.16 48.45 -33.41
N GLN A 922 28.38 47.73 -34.54
CA GLN A 922 27.64 47.67 -35.84
C GLN A 922 27.91 46.37 -36.71
N ARG A 923 27.40 46.26 -37.96
CA ARG A 923 27.41 45.07 -38.88
C ARG A 923 28.08 45.31 -40.26
N VAL A 924 28.53 44.25 -40.97
CA VAL A 924 28.63 44.08 -42.47
C VAL A 924 28.36 42.59 -42.87
N ARG A 925 28.25 42.24 -44.17
CA ARG A 925 27.77 40.95 -44.78
C ARG A 925 28.44 40.67 -46.16
N VAL A 926 28.46 39.41 -46.68
CA VAL A 926 28.33 38.92 -48.11
C VAL A 926 29.13 37.59 -48.41
N GLN A 927 28.86 36.90 -49.54
CA GLN A 927 29.16 35.49 -49.97
C GLN A 927 29.53 35.48 -51.50
N PRO A 928 29.62 34.39 -52.35
CA PRO A 928 29.36 32.92 -52.22
C PRO A 928 30.29 31.96 -53.07
N ALA A 929 29.78 30.76 -53.47
CA ALA A 929 30.13 29.86 -54.63
C ALA A 929 31.18 28.71 -54.51
N THR A 930 30.97 27.59 -55.26
CA THR A 930 31.70 26.27 -55.17
C THR A 930 31.51 25.33 -56.40
N PRO A 931 32.54 24.58 -56.92
CA PRO A 931 32.30 23.42 -57.81
C PRO A 931 33.30 22.20 -57.83
N ARG A 932 32.73 20.98 -57.99
CA ARG A 932 33.23 19.78 -58.77
C ARG A 932 34.27 18.75 -58.22
N MET A 933 34.54 17.70 -59.03
CA MET A 933 34.58 16.25 -58.65
C MET A 933 35.59 15.41 -59.50
N PRO A 934 35.99 14.18 -59.06
CA PRO A 934 36.47 13.07 -59.91
C PRO A 934 35.78 11.68 -59.65
N LEU A 935 36.33 10.53 -60.12
CA LEU A 935 35.59 9.27 -60.42
C LEU A 935 36.40 7.94 -60.26
N ILE A 936 35.70 6.77 -60.29
CA ILE A 936 36.12 5.43 -60.84
C ILE A 936 37.12 4.55 -59.99
N ARG A 937 37.07 3.20 -59.87
CA ARG A 937 36.23 2.09 -60.45
C ARG A 937 36.12 0.79 -59.58
N SER A 938 35.57 -0.26 -60.21
CA SER A 938 35.15 -1.66 -59.87
C SER A 938 36.19 -2.83 -59.83
N SER A 939 35.85 -3.96 -59.16
CA SER A 939 35.96 -5.36 -59.67
C SER A 939 35.22 -6.43 -58.79
N THR A 940 35.09 -7.68 -59.28
CA THR A 940 34.36 -8.89 -58.73
C THR A 940 35.22 -10.18 -58.98
N PRO A 941 34.86 -11.48 -58.68
CA PRO A 941 33.62 -12.18 -58.22
C PRO A 941 33.82 -12.97 -56.88
N ALA A 942 33.42 -14.22 -56.52
CA ALA A 942 32.85 -15.44 -57.15
C ALA A 942 32.16 -16.42 -56.13
N ARG A 943 31.79 -17.67 -56.52
CA ARG A 943 31.07 -18.71 -55.71
C ARG A 943 31.32 -20.16 -56.24
N PRO A 944 31.31 -21.23 -55.40
CA PRO A 944 30.30 -22.35 -55.46
C PRO A 944 29.95 -22.92 -54.04
N SER A 945 28.77 -23.46 -53.66
CA SER A 945 27.85 -24.52 -54.17
C SER A 945 28.18 -25.96 -53.73
N PHE A 946 27.26 -26.67 -53.02
CA PHE A 946 26.70 -28.02 -53.35
C PHE A 946 25.56 -28.49 -52.39
N ASN A 947 24.89 -29.62 -52.72
CA ASN A 947 23.64 -30.21 -52.13
C ASN A 947 23.56 -31.72 -52.61
N PRO A 948 22.49 -32.57 -52.49
CA PRO A 948 21.15 -32.46 -51.86
C PRO A 948 20.55 -33.73 -51.12
N SER A 949 19.32 -33.58 -50.58
CA SER A 949 18.17 -34.55 -50.53
C SER A 949 18.19 -35.89 -49.76
N HIS A 950 17.03 -36.25 -49.13
CA HIS A 950 16.19 -37.44 -49.46
C HIS A 950 14.89 -37.59 -48.59
N THR A 951 13.92 -38.40 -49.04
CA THR A 951 12.55 -38.71 -48.51
C THR A 951 12.10 -40.12 -49.05
N PRO A 952 10.85 -40.68 -48.96
CA PRO A 952 9.54 -40.27 -48.36
C PRO A 952 8.70 -41.42 -47.67
N ARG A 953 7.36 -41.24 -47.51
CA ARG A 953 6.24 -42.18 -47.14
C ARG A 953 5.97 -42.44 -45.63
N SER A 954 4.76 -42.61 -45.06
CA SER A 954 3.33 -42.83 -45.47
C SER A 954 2.84 -44.30 -45.51
N ALA A 955 1.61 -44.70 -45.10
CA ALA A 955 0.49 -44.07 -44.33
C ALA A 955 -0.68 -45.09 -44.04
N MET A 956 -1.76 -44.64 -43.37
CA MET A 956 -3.20 -45.10 -43.46
C MET A 956 -3.75 -46.24 -42.56
N GLY A 957 -4.94 -46.05 -41.94
CA GLY A 957 -5.78 -47.11 -41.32
C GLY A 957 -6.78 -46.69 -40.20
N THR A 958 -8.03 -47.19 -40.21
CA THR A 958 -9.12 -47.08 -39.18
C THR A 958 -10.10 -48.27 -39.33
N PRO A 959 -11.18 -48.50 -38.54
CA PRO A 959 -11.65 -47.96 -37.24
C PRO A 959 -11.99 -49.07 -36.17
N ALA A 960 -12.50 -48.72 -34.96
CA ALA A 960 -13.69 -49.34 -34.29
C ALA A 960 -13.80 -49.16 -32.74
N PHE A 961 -15.02 -48.79 -32.28
CA PHE A 961 -15.72 -49.09 -31.00
C PHE A 961 -15.17 -48.74 -29.58
N ARG A 962 -16.15 -48.65 -28.65
CA ARG A 962 -16.09 -48.31 -27.20
C ARG A 962 -16.13 -49.60 -26.33
N PRO A 963 -16.01 -49.58 -24.97
CA PRO A 963 -15.88 -48.44 -24.04
C PRO A 963 -14.69 -48.52 -23.06
N ALA A 964 -14.41 -47.42 -22.34
CA ALA A 964 -13.42 -47.37 -21.26
C ALA A 964 -14.09 -47.21 -19.88
N SER A 965 -14.12 -48.28 -19.10
CA SER A 965 -14.14 -48.20 -17.63
C SER A 965 -12.75 -47.83 -17.11
N GLY A 966 -12.65 -47.29 -15.89
CA GLY A 966 -11.38 -47.26 -15.15
C GLY A 966 -10.86 -48.68 -14.84
N PRO A 967 -9.64 -48.84 -14.27
CA PRO A 967 -9.08 -47.93 -13.26
C PRO A 967 -7.54 -47.69 -13.38
N GLN A 968 -6.94 -47.24 -12.26
CA GLN A 968 -5.51 -47.39 -11.90
C GLN A 968 -4.44 -46.79 -12.83
N PHE A 969 -3.94 -45.60 -12.46
CA PHE A 969 -2.56 -45.23 -12.75
C PHE A 969 -1.62 -45.84 -11.71
N MET A 970 -0.57 -46.53 -12.18
CA MET A 970 0.47 -47.08 -11.31
C MET A 970 1.43 -45.97 -10.85
N MET A 971 1.95 -46.09 -9.62
CA MET A 971 3.20 -45.42 -9.26
C MET A 971 4.35 -46.02 -10.07
N GLN A 972 5.17 -45.18 -10.69
CA GLN A 972 6.51 -45.55 -11.11
C GLN A 972 7.50 -44.59 -10.44
N ALA A 973 8.25 -45.11 -9.46
CA ALA A 973 9.31 -44.38 -8.77
C ALA A 973 10.60 -44.44 -9.59
N GLY A 974 11.42 -43.39 -9.62
CA GLY A 974 12.68 -43.48 -10.38
C GLY A 974 13.58 -42.26 -10.59
N TYR A 975 13.28 -41.06 -10.09
CA TYR A 975 14.25 -39.94 -10.13
C TYR A 975 14.31 -39.17 -8.81
N SER A 976 15.44 -39.29 -8.12
CA SER A 976 15.76 -38.58 -6.89
C SER A 976 16.33 -37.20 -7.18
N SER A 977 15.48 -36.17 -7.17
CA SER A 977 15.94 -34.78 -7.12
C SER A 977 16.60 -34.46 -5.77
N PRO A 978 17.58 -33.54 -5.70
CA PRO A 978 18.08 -33.02 -4.43
C PRO A 978 16.97 -32.27 -3.66
N PRO A 979 17.07 -32.14 -2.33
CA PRO A 979 16.06 -31.46 -1.53
C PRO A 979 15.98 -29.97 -1.91
N GLY A 980 14.86 -29.57 -2.51
CA GLY A 980 14.58 -28.18 -2.87
C GLY A 980 14.33 -27.29 -1.63
N PRO A 981 14.39 -25.96 -1.79
CA PRO A 981 14.08 -25.05 -0.70
C PRO A 981 12.60 -25.19 -0.31
N PRO A 982 12.27 -25.15 1.00
CA PRO A 982 10.89 -25.30 1.47
C PRO A 982 10.00 -24.18 0.93
N MET A 983 8.72 -24.49 0.68
CA MET A 983 7.78 -23.49 0.15
C MET A 983 7.69 -22.26 1.07
N PRO A 984 7.77 -21.02 0.53
CA PRO A 984 7.69 -19.79 1.31
C PRO A 984 6.49 -19.68 2.27
N ARG A 985 5.34 -20.28 1.94
CA ARG A 985 4.17 -20.46 2.83
C ARG A 985 3.28 -21.62 2.36
N THR A 986 2.48 -22.17 3.27
CA THR A 986 1.43 -23.15 2.95
C THR A 986 0.29 -22.53 2.14
N VAL A 987 -0.20 -23.26 1.13
CA VAL A 987 -1.41 -22.88 0.39
C VAL A 987 -2.64 -23.14 1.27
N LEU A 988 -3.57 -22.19 1.31
CA LEU A 988 -4.78 -22.29 2.14
C LEU A 988 -5.89 -23.03 1.38
N PRO A 989 -6.60 -23.99 1.99
CA PRO A 989 -7.63 -24.75 1.30
C PRO A 989 -8.86 -23.89 0.96
N GLN A 990 -9.43 -24.11 -0.23
CA GLN A 990 -10.62 -23.37 -0.72
C GLN A 990 -11.91 -23.61 0.09
N LYS A 991 -11.99 -24.71 0.87
CA LYS A 991 -13.13 -24.99 1.75
C LYS A 991 -12.72 -24.71 3.20
N ARG A 992 -13.46 -23.82 3.85
CA ARG A 992 -13.22 -23.31 5.22
C ARG A 992 -14.52 -23.28 6.02
N GLY A 993 -14.41 -23.57 7.32
CA GLY A 993 -15.50 -23.56 8.27
C GLY A 993 -15.84 -22.15 8.80
N ALA A 994 -16.90 -22.07 9.60
CA ALA A 994 -17.30 -20.82 10.26
C ALA A 994 -16.23 -20.32 11.25
N VAL A 995 -15.50 -21.24 11.90
CA VAL A 995 -14.40 -20.91 12.83
C VAL A 995 -13.25 -20.24 12.08
N ASP A 996 -12.84 -20.75 10.92
CA ASP A 996 -11.79 -20.13 10.10
C ASP A 996 -12.16 -18.69 9.71
N LYS A 997 -13.43 -18.48 9.31
CA LYS A 997 -13.95 -17.15 8.93
C LYS A 997 -14.01 -16.18 10.12
N LEU A 998 -14.30 -16.67 11.33
CA LEU A 998 -14.27 -15.84 12.54
C LEU A 998 -12.84 -15.44 12.91
N ILE A 999 -11.87 -16.34 12.76
CA ILE A 999 -10.44 -16.04 12.96
C ILE A 999 -9.93 -15.06 11.87
N ASP A 1000 -10.33 -15.25 10.61
CA ASP A 1000 -10.04 -14.34 9.50
C ASP A 1000 -10.52 -12.91 9.81
N PHE A 1001 -11.73 -12.78 10.35
CA PHE A 1001 -12.36 -11.52 10.73
C PHE A 1001 -11.68 -10.87 11.96
N MET A 1002 -11.40 -11.64 13.01
CA MET A 1002 -10.83 -11.12 14.25
C MET A 1002 -9.37 -10.65 14.13
N VAL A 1003 -8.56 -11.27 13.24
CA VAL A 1003 -7.13 -10.92 13.07
C VAL A 1003 -6.86 -10.13 11.77
N GLY A 1004 -7.78 -10.17 10.81
CA GLY A 1004 -7.65 -9.53 9.51
C GLY A 1004 -6.54 -10.15 8.65
N ASP A 1005 -6.40 -11.47 8.69
CA ASP A 1005 -5.30 -12.24 8.08
C ASP A 1005 -5.81 -13.39 7.17
N GLY A 1006 -7.03 -13.26 6.64
CA GLY A 1006 -7.64 -14.21 5.72
C GLY A 1006 -7.03 -14.20 4.31
N PRO A 1007 -7.37 -15.19 3.45
CA PRO A 1007 -6.83 -15.29 2.09
C PRO A 1007 -7.17 -14.09 1.20
N GLN A 1008 -8.28 -13.40 1.45
CA GLN A 1008 -8.65 -12.13 0.79
C GLN A 1008 -7.69 -10.97 1.13
N ASN A 1009 -6.90 -11.09 2.20
CA ASN A 1009 -5.94 -10.08 2.65
C ASN A 1009 -4.48 -10.51 2.33
N ARG A 1010 -4.26 -11.33 1.30
CA ARG A 1010 -2.95 -11.90 0.94
C ARG A 1010 -2.78 -12.05 -0.58
N TYR A 1011 -1.56 -11.84 -1.10
CA TYR A 1011 -1.22 -11.96 -2.53
C TYR A 1011 -0.50 -13.28 -2.85
N ALA A 1012 -0.86 -13.92 -3.96
CA ALA A 1012 -0.25 -15.16 -4.43
C ALA A 1012 1.19 -14.97 -4.96
N LEU A 1013 2.11 -15.85 -4.52
CA LEU A 1013 3.50 -15.88 -4.97
C LEU A 1013 3.64 -16.74 -6.24
N ILE A 1014 3.19 -16.17 -7.36
CA ILE A 1014 3.30 -16.78 -8.69
C ILE A 1014 4.72 -16.61 -9.23
N CYS A 1015 5.35 -17.70 -9.65
CA CYS A 1015 6.68 -17.63 -10.27
C CYS A 1015 6.62 -17.00 -11.66
N GLN A 1016 7.53 -16.08 -11.96
CA GLN A 1016 7.62 -15.40 -13.25
C GLN A 1016 8.03 -16.35 -14.41
N GLN A 1017 8.88 -17.34 -14.16
CA GLN A 1017 9.34 -18.28 -15.20
C GLN A 1017 8.39 -19.46 -15.48
N CYS A 1018 7.72 -20.03 -14.46
CA CYS A 1018 6.90 -21.25 -14.63
C CYS A 1018 5.43 -21.10 -14.20
N HIS A 1019 5.02 -19.92 -13.73
CA HIS A 1019 3.65 -19.59 -13.31
C HIS A 1019 3.03 -20.46 -12.20
N SER A 1020 3.77 -21.39 -11.63
CA SER A 1020 3.37 -22.16 -10.45
C SER A 1020 3.21 -21.29 -9.21
N HIS A 1021 2.32 -21.69 -8.31
CA HIS A 1021 1.97 -20.98 -7.06
C HIS A 1021 2.84 -21.43 -5.87
N ASN A 1022 3.60 -20.52 -5.26
CA ASN A 1022 4.63 -20.82 -4.25
C ASN A 1022 4.25 -20.39 -2.82
N GLY A 1023 2.96 -20.17 -2.55
CA GLY A 1023 2.44 -19.66 -1.26
C GLY A 1023 1.86 -18.26 -1.41
N MET A 1024 1.60 -17.57 -0.29
CA MET A 1024 0.97 -16.24 -0.30
C MET A 1024 1.65 -15.24 0.64
N ALA A 1025 2.13 -14.13 0.09
CA ALA A 1025 2.63 -12.97 0.85
C ALA A 1025 1.46 -12.15 1.43
N LEU A 1026 1.74 -11.34 2.45
CA LEU A 1026 0.87 -10.23 2.82
C LEU A 1026 1.05 -9.07 1.79
N PRO A 1027 0.06 -8.19 1.58
CA PRO A 1027 0.15 -7.09 0.63
C PRO A 1027 1.35 -6.18 0.85
N GLU A 1028 1.67 -5.91 2.12
CA GLU A 1028 2.76 -5.04 2.57
C GLU A 1028 4.14 -5.74 2.47
N GLU A 1029 4.17 -7.07 2.34
CA GLU A 1029 5.40 -7.84 2.11
C GLU A 1029 5.71 -8.00 0.62
N PHE A 1030 4.69 -8.15 -0.23
CA PHE A 1030 4.80 -8.65 -1.61
C PHE A 1030 5.72 -7.82 -2.51
N GLU A 1031 5.79 -6.50 -2.31
CA GLU A 1031 6.72 -5.65 -3.05
C GLU A 1031 8.17 -5.85 -2.62
N TYR A 1032 8.42 -6.22 -1.37
CA TYR A 1032 9.75 -6.34 -0.78
C TYR A 1032 10.26 -7.78 -0.67
N LEU A 1033 9.44 -8.76 -1.04
CA LEU A 1033 9.72 -10.19 -0.87
C LEU A 1033 10.27 -10.79 -2.17
N SER A 1034 11.52 -11.25 -2.13
CA SER A 1034 12.09 -12.13 -3.15
C SER A 1034 11.92 -13.60 -2.73
N PHE A 1035 11.70 -14.49 -3.70
CA PHE A 1035 11.54 -15.93 -3.43
C PHE A 1035 12.04 -16.79 -4.59
N ARG A 1036 12.75 -17.88 -4.28
CA ARG A 1036 12.98 -18.94 -5.26
C ARG A 1036 11.71 -19.77 -5.43
N CYS A 1037 11.38 -20.11 -6.67
CA CYS A 1037 10.31 -21.04 -6.97
C CYS A 1037 10.66 -22.45 -6.48
N CYS A 1038 9.74 -23.12 -5.78
CA CYS A 1038 9.95 -24.50 -5.33
C CYS A 1038 9.81 -25.55 -6.46
N TYR A 1039 9.33 -25.14 -7.64
CA TYR A 1039 9.15 -26.01 -8.82
C TYR A 1039 10.29 -25.86 -9.84
N CYS A 1040 10.60 -24.62 -10.27
CA CYS A 1040 11.63 -24.35 -11.29
C CYS A 1040 12.90 -23.64 -10.76
N TYR A 1041 13.02 -23.44 -9.45
CA TYR A 1041 14.20 -22.85 -8.77
C TYR A 1041 14.55 -21.40 -9.15
N TYR A 1042 13.85 -20.77 -10.10
CA TYR A 1042 13.99 -19.37 -10.50
C TYR A 1042 13.86 -18.42 -9.31
N LEU A 1043 14.77 -17.45 -9.20
CA LEU A 1043 14.72 -16.40 -8.18
C LEU A 1043 13.84 -15.25 -8.68
N ASN A 1044 12.62 -15.17 -8.16
CA ASN A 1044 11.74 -14.03 -8.34
C ASN A 1044 12.25 -12.92 -7.41
N THR A 1045 12.69 -11.80 -7.97
CA THR A 1045 13.23 -10.66 -7.22
C THR A 1045 12.12 -9.78 -6.62
N SER A 1046 12.45 -9.04 -5.56
CA SER A 1046 11.56 -8.07 -4.94
C SER A 1046 11.38 -6.85 -5.84
N LYS A 1047 10.15 -6.32 -5.95
CA LYS A 1047 9.82 -5.12 -6.73
C LYS A 1047 10.40 -3.82 -6.15
N LYS A 1048 10.60 -3.78 -4.82
CA LYS A 1048 11.15 -2.64 -4.05
C LYS A 1048 12.17 -3.16 -3.03
N MET A 1049 13.13 -2.33 -2.63
CA MET A 1049 14.05 -2.62 -1.51
C MET A 1049 13.44 -2.20 -0.17
N ARG A 1050 13.59 -3.01 0.89
CA ARG A 1050 13.22 -2.58 2.25
C ARG A 1050 14.08 -1.38 2.66
N PRO A 1051 13.51 -0.29 3.21
CA PRO A 1051 14.30 0.82 3.73
C PRO A 1051 15.27 0.35 4.83
N LEU A 1052 16.52 0.82 4.79
CA LEU A 1052 17.41 0.69 5.95
C LEU A 1052 17.13 1.87 6.91
N PRO A 1053 17.16 1.64 8.24
CA PRO A 1053 17.06 2.74 9.20
C PRO A 1053 18.24 3.71 9.01
N PRO A 1054 18.00 5.04 9.07
CA PRO A 1054 19.06 6.03 8.92
C PRO A 1054 20.08 5.89 10.05
N LYS A 1055 21.36 6.01 9.71
CA LYS A 1055 22.42 6.12 10.74
C LYS A 1055 22.32 7.50 11.39
N LEU A 1056 22.41 7.54 12.72
CA LEU A 1056 22.54 8.79 13.45
C LEU A 1056 23.79 9.56 13.00
N VAL A 1057 23.61 10.83 12.64
CA VAL A 1057 24.70 11.80 12.58
C VAL A 1057 24.99 12.24 14.01
N ASN A 1058 26.25 12.18 14.44
CA ASN A 1058 26.65 12.66 15.77
C ASN A 1058 26.52 14.18 15.85
N LEU A 1059 25.51 14.66 16.57
CA LEU A 1059 25.36 16.07 16.94
C LEU A 1059 26.35 16.45 18.06
N GLN A 1060 27.62 16.62 17.70
CA GLN A 1060 28.62 17.28 18.55
C GLN A 1060 28.75 18.73 18.11
N GLY A 1061 27.95 19.61 18.71
CA GLY A 1061 27.85 21.03 18.29
C GLY A 1061 27.51 22.06 19.39
N ALA A 1062 27.27 21.62 20.63
CA ALA A 1062 27.13 22.48 21.80
C ALA A 1062 27.47 21.66 23.07
N SER A 1063 28.18 22.18 24.07
CA SER A 1063 28.90 23.46 24.17
C SER A 1063 30.19 23.28 24.99
N SER A 1064 31.24 24.05 24.65
CA SER A 1064 32.55 23.92 25.30
C SER A 1064 32.66 24.80 26.55
N LEU A 1065 32.71 24.18 27.73
CA LEU A 1065 33.36 24.73 28.91
C LEU A 1065 34.32 23.67 29.50
N LYS A 1066 35.59 24.06 29.65
CA LYS A 1066 36.66 23.27 30.26
C LYS A 1066 37.34 24.10 31.35
N PRO A 1067 37.63 23.49 32.51
CA PRO A 1067 38.83 23.79 33.27
C PRO A 1067 40.08 23.05 32.75
N SER A 1068 41.22 23.37 33.35
CA SER A 1068 42.60 22.97 33.00
C SER A 1068 42.91 21.46 33.05
N ALA A 1069 44.09 21.08 32.53
CA ALA A 1069 44.57 19.71 32.46
C ALA A 1069 46.08 19.59 32.75
N GLU A 1070 46.50 18.49 33.37
CA GLU A 1070 47.87 17.93 33.41
C GLU A 1070 47.79 16.41 33.71
N SER A 1071 48.74 15.52 33.35
CA SER A 1071 49.66 15.47 32.19
C SER A 1071 50.35 14.08 32.09
N GLY A 1072 50.50 13.48 30.90
CA GLY A 1072 51.29 12.24 30.62
C GLY A 1072 50.56 11.24 29.69
N LYS A 1073 50.99 10.83 28.47
CA LYS A 1073 52.31 10.36 27.91
C LYS A 1073 52.67 8.92 28.37
N VAL A 1074 53.23 7.97 27.61
CA VAL A 1074 53.66 7.77 26.17
C VAL A 1074 53.94 6.25 25.98
N CYS A 1075 53.97 5.50 24.84
CA CYS A 1075 53.83 5.62 23.37
C CYS A 1075 53.07 4.34 22.86
N LEU A 1076 52.64 4.05 21.60
CA LEU A 1076 52.89 4.47 20.19
C LEU A 1076 53.81 3.51 19.35
N HIS A 1077 53.30 3.07 18.18
CA HIS A 1077 53.96 2.52 16.96
C HIS A 1077 54.12 0.98 16.74
N PHE A 1078 53.46 0.43 15.69
CA PHE A 1078 54.13 0.00 14.45
C PHE A 1078 53.13 -0.22 13.27
N GLN A 1079 53.62 -0.67 12.10
CA GLN A 1079 53.04 -0.47 10.76
C GLN A 1079 52.30 -1.68 10.13
N LYS A 1080 51.62 -1.40 9.00
CA LYS A 1080 51.11 -2.39 8.01
C LYS A 1080 52.22 -3.28 7.43
N LEU A 1081 51.86 -4.51 7.05
CA LEU A 1081 52.38 -5.19 5.85
C LEU A 1081 51.26 -6.01 5.18
N LYS A 1082 51.43 -6.34 3.89
CA LYS A 1082 50.43 -7.03 3.02
C LYS A 1082 51.00 -8.36 2.52
N SER A 1083 50.12 -9.35 2.29
CA SER A 1083 50.38 -10.61 1.52
C SER A 1083 51.47 -11.54 2.11
N VAL A 1084 51.53 -12.86 1.87
CA VAL A 1084 51.44 -13.61 0.60
C VAL A 1084 50.84 -15.03 0.79
N HIS A 1085 50.39 -15.60 -0.33
CA HIS A 1085 49.89 -16.96 -0.67
C HIS A 1085 49.83 -18.15 0.30
N LEU A 1086 48.86 -19.00 -0.05
CA LEU A 1086 48.71 -20.41 0.31
C LEU A 1086 49.76 -21.31 -0.39
N THR A 1087 50.47 -22.17 0.35
CA THR A 1087 51.02 -23.50 -0.04
C THR A 1087 51.95 -24.00 1.09
N SER A 1088 52.04 -25.29 1.45
CA SER A 1088 51.28 -26.48 1.03
C SER A 1088 51.12 -27.47 2.21
N LYS A 1089 50.73 -28.72 1.95
CA LYS A 1089 50.40 -29.75 2.97
C LYS A 1089 51.62 -30.18 3.80
N ILE A 1090 51.42 -30.53 5.09
CA ILE A 1090 51.75 -31.84 5.69
C ILE A 1090 51.30 -31.89 7.18
N ASN A 1091 51.10 -33.10 7.71
CA ASN A 1091 50.58 -33.51 9.04
C ASN A 1091 51.63 -34.49 9.65
N PRO A 1092 51.61 -35.00 10.91
CA PRO A 1092 50.79 -34.73 12.11
C PRO A 1092 51.63 -34.61 13.43
N ARG A 1093 50.96 -34.80 14.59
CA ARG A 1093 51.47 -34.99 15.99
C ARG A 1093 51.82 -33.69 16.73
N LYS A 1094 51.47 -33.45 18.01
CA LYS A 1094 51.21 -34.28 19.23
C LYS A 1094 52.46 -34.53 20.09
N ILE A 1095 52.65 -33.68 21.10
CA ILE A 1095 53.23 -33.88 22.45
C ILE A 1095 52.64 -32.71 23.30
N LEU A 1096 51.94 -32.85 24.43
CA LEU A 1096 52.23 -33.41 25.78
C LEU A 1096 53.09 -32.51 26.69
N VAL A 1097 52.75 -32.50 27.99
CA VAL A 1097 53.62 -32.17 29.17
C VAL A 1097 54.02 -30.69 29.31
N ASN A 1098 53.97 -30.01 30.48
CA ASN A 1098 53.46 -30.29 31.84
C ASN A 1098 53.07 -28.92 32.51
N GLU A 1099 52.12 -28.76 33.45
CA GLU A 1099 51.92 -29.30 34.83
C GLU A 1099 52.68 -28.49 35.93
N VAL A 1100 52.17 -28.50 37.19
CA VAL A 1100 52.83 -28.06 38.46
C VAL A 1100 53.03 -26.52 38.66
N LYS A 1101 52.80 -25.87 39.83
CA LYS A 1101 52.08 -26.13 41.12
C LYS A 1101 52.10 -24.82 41.97
N GLU A 1102 51.19 -24.69 42.96
CA GLU A 1102 51.32 -24.03 44.30
C GLU A 1102 51.89 -22.58 44.43
N GLU A 1103 51.82 -21.82 45.53
CA GLU A 1103 51.20 -21.92 46.89
C GLU A 1103 50.75 -20.47 47.31
N ALA A 1104 49.79 -20.25 48.23
CA ALA A 1104 49.96 -19.82 49.65
C ALA A 1104 51.13 -18.83 49.96
N SER A 1105 51.05 -17.85 50.88
CA SER A 1105 49.97 -17.09 51.58
C SER A 1105 50.66 -15.95 52.41
N ASP A 1106 50.21 -15.26 53.49
CA ASP A 1106 49.01 -15.14 54.37
C ASP A 1106 49.14 -13.79 55.19
N GLU A 1107 48.16 -13.43 56.05
CA GLU A 1107 48.26 -12.51 57.26
C GLU A 1107 48.65 -11.00 57.05
N ASP A 1108 48.33 -9.97 57.88
CA ASP A 1108 47.49 -9.79 59.09
C ASP A 1108 47.17 -8.29 59.42
N GLU A 1109 46.16 -8.03 60.29
CA GLU A 1109 45.85 -6.87 61.22
C GLU A 1109 46.02 -5.36 60.75
N GLU A 1110 45.63 -4.26 61.44
CA GLU A 1110 45.18 -3.94 62.83
C GLU A 1110 44.19 -2.71 62.90
N SER A 1111 44.07 -2.04 64.07
CA SER A 1111 43.04 -1.07 64.60
C SER A 1111 43.15 0.43 64.12
N SER A 1112 42.47 1.50 64.62
CA SER A 1112 41.65 1.83 65.82
C SER A 1112 40.71 3.10 65.67
N GLU A 1113 40.16 3.61 66.80
CA GLU A 1113 39.06 4.58 67.12
C GLU A 1113 39.28 6.10 66.70
N GLU A 1114 38.51 7.18 67.04
CA GLU A 1114 37.65 7.53 68.22
C GLU A 1114 36.76 8.84 68.03
N THR A 1115 35.62 9.00 68.74
CA THR A 1115 34.82 10.24 69.15
C THR A 1115 34.39 11.37 68.15
N GLY A 1116 33.39 12.26 68.40
CA GLY A 1116 32.32 12.37 69.43
C GLY A 1116 31.53 13.73 69.47
N GLU A 1117 30.19 13.70 69.72
CA GLU A 1117 29.21 14.79 70.10
C GLU A 1117 29.01 16.01 69.14
N VAL A 1118 28.12 17.03 69.29
CA VAL A 1118 27.10 17.49 70.31
C VAL A 1118 25.95 18.36 69.67
N GLU A 1119 24.95 18.86 70.43
CA GLU A 1119 23.75 19.70 70.02
C GLU A 1119 23.78 21.17 70.61
N PRO A 1120 22.77 22.13 70.56
CA PRO A 1120 21.28 21.98 70.71
C PRO A 1120 20.28 23.00 70.04
N ALA A 1121 18.95 22.73 70.15
CA ALA A 1121 17.78 23.64 70.41
C ALA A 1121 17.37 24.80 69.41
N ASP A 1122 16.11 25.26 69.25
CA ASP A 1122 14.73 24.89 69.74
C ASP A 1122 13.60 25.44 68.79
N ASP A 1123 12.33 25.26 69.18
CA ASP A 1123 11.01 25.88 68.81
C ASP A 1123 9.91 24.98 68.16
N THR A 1124 8.66 25.12 68.65
CA THR A 1124 7.49 24.21 68.47
C THR A 1124 6.15 25.01 68.48
N PRO A 1125 4.90 24.46 68.56
CA PRO A 1125 4.30 23.10 68.38
C PRO A 1125 3.09 23.15 67.36
N GLU A 1126 2.03 22.34 67.28
CA GLU A 1126 1.61 20.95 67.65
C GLU A 1126 0.82 20.37 66.42
N SER A 1127 -0.21 19.49 66.36
CA SER A 1127 -1.06 18.62 67.22
C SER A 1127 -1.39 17.33 66.38
N LYS A 1128 -2.09 16.23 66.74
CA LYS A 1128 -2.99 15.75 67.84
C LYS A 1128 -4.47 16.19 67.81
N VAL A 1129 -5.47 15.33 68.13
CA VAL A 1129 -5.62 13.84 68.03
C VAL A 1129 -7.14 13.46 68.13
N GLN A 1130 -7.53 12.21 67.82
CA GLN A 1130 -8.67 11.42 68.41
C GLN A 1130 -10.01 11.12 67.67
N ASP A 1131 -10.32 9.81 67.59
CA ASP A 1131 -11.56 8.96 67.70
C ASP A 1131 -12.99 9.31 67.14
N VAL A 1132 -13.48 8.50 66.17
CA VAL A 1132 -14.51 7.39 66.27
C VAL A 1132 -15.68 7.53 67.31
N PRO A 1133 -17.00 7.15 67.09
CA PRO A 1133 -17.61 6.14 66.18
C PRO A 1133 -19.03 6.39 65.51
N MET A 1134 -19.42 5.50 64.56
CA MET A 1134 -20.73 4.78 64.34
C MET A 1134 -22.15 5.42 64.51
N GLN A 1135 -23.06 5.27 63.50
CA GLN A 1135 -24.37 4.52 63.56
C GLN A 1135 -25.10 4.46 62.17
N ASN A 1136 -26.21 3.71 62.06
CA ASN A 1136 -26.97 3.39 60.82
C ASN A 1136 -28.34 4.12 60.70
N GLN A 1137 -28.89 4.26 59.48
CA GLN A 1137 -30.16 3.63 58.97
C GLN A 1137 -30.40 4.08 57.48
N ILE A 1138 -30.88 3.27 56.51
CA ILE A 1138 -32.22 2.67 56.25
C ILE A 1138 -33.28 3.81 56.15
N GLU A 1139 -34.13 4.02 55.13
CA GLU A 1139 -34.88 3.18 54.13
C GLU A 1139 -34.72 3.73 52.67
N ASP A 1140 -35.33 3.25 51.56
CA ASP A 1140 -36.47 2.33 51.33
C ASP A 1140 -36.39 1.56 49.97
N ILE A 1141 -37.45 0.80 49.60
CA ILE A 1141 -37.49 -0.34 48.64
C ILE A 1141 -38.46 -0.09 47.45
N GLN A 1142 -38.36 -0.95 46.41
CA GLN A 1142 -39.34 -1.38 45.35
C GLN A 1142 -38.77 -1.15 43.92
N LEU A 1143 -38.43 -2.11 43.06
CA LEU A 1143 -39.07 -3.34 42.51
C LEU A 1143 -40.34 -3.14 41.66
N SER A 1144 -40.24 -3.36 40.34
CA SER A 1144 -40.83 -4.55 39.68
C SER A 1144 -40.71 -4.56 38.13
N ASP A 1145 -40.77 -5.76 37.54
CA ASP A 1145 -40.58 -6.04 36.09
C ASP A 1145 -41.81 -5.76 35.20
N ARG A 1146 -41.56 -5.53 33.89
CA ARG A 1146 -42.00 -6.37 32.73
C ARG A 1146 -41.63 -5.67 31.40
N LYS A 1147 -40.96 -6.28 30.40
CA LYS A 1147 -41.25 -7.46 29.54
C LYS A 1147 -42.21 -7.20 28.35
N ASN A 1148 -41.63 -7.41 27.15
CA ASN A 1148 -42.17 -8.07 25.95
C ASN A 1148 -43.04 -7.32 24.90
N THR A 1149 -42.63 -7.49 23.64
CA THR A 1149 -43.45 -7.60 22.40
C THR A 1149 -44.06 -6.28 21.84
N ALA A 1150 -44.27 -6.09 20.52
CA ALA A 1150 -43.53 -6.38 19.28
C ALA A 1150 -44.26 -5.70 18.08
N LEU A 1151 -43.65 -5.78 16.88
CA LEU A 1151 -44.27 -5.64 15.53
C LEU A 1151 -44.68 -4.25 14.99
N GLU A 1152 -44.55 -4.16 13.65
CA GLU A 1152 -45.38 -3.44 12.65
C GLU A 1152 -45.64 -1.93 12.83
N THR A 1153 -44.92 -1.07 12.10
CA THR A 1153 -45.22 -0.56 10.73
C THR A 1153 -46.48 0.31 10.61
N THR A 1154 -46.29 1.63 10.42
CA THR A 1154 -46.87 2.40 9.29
C THR A 1154 -46.22 3.77 9.16
N SER A 1155 -45.70 4.07 7.97
CA SER A 1155 -45.82 5.41 7.34
C SER A 1155 -47.29 5.54 6.84
N PRO A 1156 -47.88 6.73 6.56
CA PRO A 1156 -47.17 7.86 5.95
C PRO A 1156 -47.66 9.31 6.21
N GLN A 1157 -46.84 10.23 5.66
CA GLN A 1157 -47.22 11.46 4.94
C GLN A 1157 -47.79 12.70 5.65
N ASP A 1158 -47.40 13.84 5.07
CA ASP A 1158 -48.06 15.14 4.90
C ASP A 1158 -48.71 15.81 6.13
N GLY A 1159 -48.38 17.05 6.52
CA GLY A 1159 -47.42 18.03 5.97
C GLY A 1159 -47.85 19.47 6.32
N VAL A 1160 -47.05 20.46 5.88
CA VAL A 1160 -47.41 21.91 5.80
C VAL A 1160 -47.52 22.70 7.13
N GLU A 1161 -46.66 23.73 7.28
CA GLU A 1161 -46.85 24.99 8.06
C GLU A 1161 -47.07 24.95 9.59
N THR A 1162 -46.63 25.89 10.43
CA THR A 1162 -45.49 26.87 10.44
C THR A 1162 -45.31 27.31 11.92
N GLU A 1163 -44.20 27.98 12.27
CA GLU A 1163 -44.04 28.97 13.38
C GLU A 1163 -44.65 28.62 14.78
N GLU A 1164 -43.92 28.58 15.91
CA GLU A 1164 -43.03 29.64 16.43
C GLU A 1164 -42.24 29.16 17.68
N LYS A 1165 -41.08 29.79 17.94
CA LYS A 1165 -40.44 30.00 19.27
C LYS A 1165 -40.48 28.87 20.34
N LYS A 1166 -39.38 28.13 20.48
CA LYS A 1166 -38.37 28.43 21.52
C LYS A 1166 -37.05 27.69 21.34
#